data_AF-A0A3S2AC03-F1
#
_entry.id   AF-A0A3S2AC03-F1
#
_cell.length_a   1.000
_cell.length_b   1.000
_cell.length_c   1.000
_cell.angle_alpha   90.00
_cell.angle_beta   90.00
_cell.angle_gamma   90.00
#
_symmetry.space_group_name_H-M   'P 1'
#
loop_
_entity.id
_entity.type
_entity.pdbx_description
1 polymer ?
#
loop_
_entity_poly.entity_id
_entity_poly.type
_entity_poly.pdbx_seq_one_letter_code
_entity_poly.pdbx_strand_id
1 'polypeptide(L)'
;MRLRRLDLIRYGKFTDRTIDFGPKPESGPDLHIVFGLNETGKSTALSGYLDLLFGIEERSRYNFLHEYSAMRIGGVLELGGAEHTFTRTKQRTNSLLDETGQPVSEMAISAHLAGLSRDAYETMFSLDDETLEAGGKSILESRGDLGKLLFTASAGLGHASDTLSVLEAEADRLYRKQAHGTELALLKKRLAELKASKDAVDTLASNYESLEAERLDATEKYDRSIAERSVLSARLETIAKYLRAIPILADIRRKQAQLADLPEIASPARTWTGSVADMIEADASLRTRLSANQDELERVTSKIASVDVDVVILAISERVRGLADRKVRHVSAGLDLPSRRTELQILDNSVANCLAALGRSSEPVPAKLLLPAATISAVRTMVEQRSGIATSVRVAREEAAAAADALQAARDRVGEERAVPEPARARLVSALSRAKASGYMRETKESREAADAGAIRWQAAIARLHPWSGDSQALARVAIPNAAQLGAWKALAAELGKGRGVLSDRLAEHQGNHDLLSARLEALRASVDVTDDDAADVIRRARDDAWARHRHDLTGETADDFAATLARDDSVGAGRLANARELVEIRSTNRNLVETAATIAHARDQLARNGSDREAVLLEIRTVARELLGPCQETSPEQLIELIEDRIAARIDALAAWEEIELSRKK
;
A
#
# COMPACT_ATOMS: atom_id res chain seq x y z
N MET A 1 -16.67 57.92 64.53
CA MET A 1 -15.42 57.49 65.19
C MET A 1 -15.05 58.55 66.21
N ARG A 2 -14.60 58.18 67.42
CA ARG A 2 -14.12 59.11 68.46
C ARG A 2 -12.79 58.63 69.03
N LEU A 3 -11.85 59.54 69.27
CA LEU A 3 -10.59 59.25 69.96
C LEU A 3 -10.81 59.31 71.48
N ARG A 4 -10.73 58.17 72.16
CA ARG A 4 -10.91 58.05 73.61
C ARG A 4 -9.61 58.31 74.36
N ARG A 5 -8.49 57.82 73.82
CA ARG A 5 -7.15 57.93 74.40
C ARG A 5 -6.09 57.89 73.30
N LEU A 6 -5.04 58.69 73.41
CA LEU A 6 -3.88 58.67 72.53
C LEU A 6 -2.61 58.31 73.32
N ASP A 7 -1.93 57.26 72.89
CA ASP A 7 -0.73 56.71 73.52
C ASP A 7 0.51 56.99 72.66
N LEU A 8 1.29 58.00 73.03
CA LEU A 8 2.56 58.40 72.40
C LEU A 8 3.71 57.59 73.03
N ILE A 9 3.78 56.31 72.65
CA ILE A 9 4.68 55.30 73.25
C ILE A 9 6.15 55.61 72.92
N ARG A 10 6.51 55.68 71.63
CA ARG A 10 7.86 56.05 71.16
C ARG A 10 7.71 56.84 69.87
N TYR A 11 7.37 58.12 69.97
CA TYR A 11 7.00 58.92 68.81
C TYR A 11 7.43 60.38 68.97
N GLY A 12 8.21 60.88 68.02
CA GLY A 12 8.78 62.24 68.08
C GLY A 12 9.61 62.40 69.35
N LYS A 13 9.25 63.40 70.16
CA LYS A 13 9.93 63.70 71.43
C LYS A 13 9.33 62.99 72.64
N PHE A 14 8.27 62.20 72.44
CA PHE A 14 7.55 61.55 73.53
C PHE A 14 8.07 60.12 73.74
N THR A 15 8.17 59.74 75.01
CA THR A 15 8.45 58.37 75.46
C THR A 15 7.43 58.04 76.54
N ASP A 16 6.59 57.04 76.26
CA ASP A 16 5.54 56.49 77.11
C ASP A 16 4.63 57.57 77.74
N ARG A 17 4.09 58.46 76.88
CA ARG A 17 3.13 59.50 77.29
C ARG A 17 1.74 59.21 76.76
N THR A 18 0.72 59.46 77.57
CA THR A 18 -0.68 59.24 77.23
C THR A 18 -1.49 60.51 77.42
N ILE A 19 -2.37 60.78 76.46
CA ILE A 19 -3.41 61.82 76.54
C ILE A 19 -4.76 61.09 76.59
N ASP A 20 -5.43 61.16 77.73
CA ASP A 20 -6.72 60.53 77.97
C ASP A 20 -7.85 61.58 77.88
N PHE A 21 -8.82 61.35 77.00
CA PHE A 21 -9.93 62.27 76.73
C PHE A 21 -11.22 61.93 77.51
N GLY A 22 -11.22 61.00 78.45
CA GLY A 22 -12.42 60.58 79.19
C GLY A 22 -13.51 59.89 78.32
N PRO A 23 -14.46 59.18 78.94
CA PRO A 23 -15.60 58.59 78.22
C PRO A 23 -16.48 59.70 77.64
N LYS A 24 -17.23 59.39 76.59
CA LYS A 24 -18.15 60.35 75.97
C LYS A 24 -19.16 60.88 77.01
N PRO A 25 -19.35 62.20 77.16
CA PRO A 25 -20.31 62.77 78.11
C PRO A 25 -21.75 62.34 77.83
N GLU A 26 -22.52 62.02 78.88
CA GLU A 26 -23.96 61.67 78.76
C GLU A 26 -24.83 62.88 78.36
N SER A 27 -24.40 64.11 78.68
CA SER A 27 -25.01 65.34 78.21
C SER A 27 -23.96 66.45 78.04
N GLY A 28 -24.10 67.30 77.01
CA GLY A 28 -23.19 68.41 76.69
C GLY A 28 -22.22 68.12 75.52
N PRO A 29 -21.45 69.13 75.06
CA PRO A 29 -20.47 68.96 73.98
C PRO A 29 -19.21 68.23 74.46
N ASP A 30 -18.68 67.37 73.60
CA ASP A 30 -17.46 66.58 73.82
C ASP A 30 -16.21 67.37 73.37
N LEU A 31 -15.90 68.45 74.11
CA LEU A 31 -14.83 69.39 73.78
C LEU A 31 -13.63 69.21 74.71
N HIS A 32 -12.45 68.99 74.13
CA HIS A 32 -11.18 68.87 74.85
C HIS A 32 -10.18 69.92 74.39
N ILE A 33 -9.49 70.55 75.34
CA ILE A 33 -8.46 71.55 75.07
C ILE A 33 -7.11 70.99 75.55
N VAL A 34 -6.22 70.72 74.60
CA VAL A 34 -4.83 70.33 74.87
C VAL A 34 -3.95 71.58 74.80
N PHE A 35 -3.52 72.10 75.95
CA PHE A 35 -2.74 73.33 76.03
C PHE A 35 -1.32 73.07 76.56
N GLY A 36 -0.40 73.98 76.22
CA GLY A 36 0.98 73.96 76.67
C GLY A 36 1.78 75.06 75.96
N LEU A 37 2.98 75.37 76.47
CA LEU A 37 3.89 76.36 75.87
C LEU A 37 4.27 76.00 74.42
N ASN A 38 4.90 76.93 73.70
CA ASN A 38 5.44 76.63 72.38
C ASN A 38 6.49 75.51 72.49
N GLU A 39 6.59 74.69 71.44
CA GLU A 39 7.50 73.53 71.36
C GLU A 39 7.22 72.40 72.38
N THR A 40 6.15 72.45 73.16
CA THR A 40 5.76 71.34 74.07
C THR A 40 5.23 70.10 73.35
N GLY A 41 5.10 70.12 72.03
CA GLY A 41 4.79 68.95 71.21
C GLY A 41 3.32 68.81 70.83
N LYS A 42 2.53 69.89 70.91
CA LYS A 42 1.11 69.90 70.52
C LYS A 42 0.92 69.41 69.06
N SER A 43 1.64 70.00 68.12
CA SER A 43 1.61 69.57 66.71
C SER A 43 2.15 68.15 66.52
N THR A 44 3.16 67.75 67.31
CA THR A 44 3.67 66.36 67.30
C THR A 44 2.60 65.36 67.77
N ALA A 45 1.78 65.70 68.76
CA ALA A 45 0.68 64.86 69.22
C ALA A 45 -0.43 64.75 68.16
N LEU A 46 -0.77 65.84 67.48
CA LEU A 46 -1.72 65.84 66.37
C LEU A 46 -1.23 64.98 65.19
N SER A 47 0.04 65.13 64.79
CA SER A 47 0.63 64.26 63.76
C SER A 47 0.66 62.80 64.18
N GLY A 48 0.87 62.53 65.47
CA GLY A 48 0.74 61.19 66.03
C GLY A 48 -0.67 60.63 65.88
N TYR A 49 -1.70 61.41 66.18
CA TYR A 49 -3.08 60.99 65.96
C TYR A 49 -3.37 60.67 64.49
N LEU A 50 -2.91 61.51 63.55
CA LEU A 50 -3.06 61.24 62.12
C LEU A 50 -2.30 59.98 61.70
N ASP A 51 -1.09 59.77 62.21
CA ASP A 51 -0.31 58.56 61.95
C ASP A 51 -0.98 57.29 62.52
N LEU A 52 -1.68 57.38 63.65
CA LEU A 52 -2.48 56.28 64.19
C LEU A 52 -3.59 55.88 63.21
N LEU A 53 -4.28 56.87 62.62
CA LEU A 53 -5.38 56.62 61.68
C LEU A 53 -4.92 56.12 60.32
N PHE A 54 -3.89 56.75 59.74
CA PHE A 54 -3.53 56.59 58.33
C PHE A 54 -2.23 55.83 58.07
N GLY A 55 -1.47 55.50 59.12
CA GLY A 55 -0.14 54.94 58.96
C GLY A 55 0.95 55.96 59.26
N ILE A 56 2.06 55.48 59.84
CA ILE A 56 3.28 56.30 59.98
C ILE A 56 3.95 56.38 58.60
N GLU A 57 4.07 57.59 58.05
CA GLU A 57 4.61 57.87 56.72
C GLU A 57 5.97 57.19 56.46
N GLU A 58 6.23 56.80 55.20
CA GLU A 58 7.49 56.13 54.82
C GLU A 58 8.74 56.92 55.23
N ARG A 59 8.67 58.25 55.14
CA ARG A 59 9.71 59.20 55.56
C ARG A 59 9.19 60.12 56.68
N SER A 60 8.86 59.56 57.84
CA SER A 60 8.38 60.35 58.97
C SER A 60 9.48 61.23 59.57
N ARG A 61 9.20 62.53 59.71
CA ARG A 61 10.09 63.52 60.36
C ARG A 61 10.19 63.39 61.89
N TYR A 62 9.48 62.43 62.49
CA TYR A 62 9.35 62.27 63.94
C TYR A 62 10.23 61.15 64.52
N ASN A 63 11.31 60.76 63.83
CA ASN A 63 12.26 59.72 64.25
C ASN A 63 13.51 60.28 64.97
N PHE A 64 13.48 61.53 65.43
CA PHE A 64 14.66 62.22 65.95
C PHE A 64 15.15 61.73 67.33
N LEU A 65 14.26 61.20 68.18
CA LEU A 65 14.63 60.60 69.48
C LEU A 65 14.61 59.07 69.43
N HIS A 66 13.72 58.48 68.63
CA HIS A 66 13.51 57.04 68.50
C HIS A 66 13.73 56.62 67.05
N GLU A 67 14.60 55.62 66.82
CA GLU A 67 14.80 55.07 65.48
C GLU A 67 13.51 54.49 64.90
N TYR A 68 13.39 54.46 63.57
CA TYR A 68 12.17 53.99 62.89
C TYR A 68 11.67 52.65 63.40
N SER A 69 12.55 51.65 63.59
CA SER A 69 12.17 50.31 64.09
C SER A 69 11.55 50.31 65.49
N ALA A 70 11.87 51.32 66.31
CA ALA A 70 11.38 51.48 67.67
C ALA A 70 10.12 52.35 67.76
N MET A 71 9.75 53.06 66.69
CA MET A 71 8.63 53.99 66.71
C MET A 71 7.29 53.27 66.87
N ARG A 72 6.52 53.71 67.88
CA ARG A 72 5.20 53.16 68.21
C ARG A 72 4.25 54.25 68.66
N ILE A 73 3.03 54.17 68.19
CA ILE A 73 1.92 55.02 68.61
C ILE A 73 0.66 54.20 68.75
N GLY A 74 -0.04 54.36 69.85
CA GLY A 74 -1.28 53.65 70.11
C GLY A 74 -2.40 54.60 70.48
N GLY A 75 -3.56 54.02 70.72
CA GLY A 75 -4.70 54.74 71.25
C GLY A 75 -5.91 53.85 71.35
N VAL A 76 -6.94 54.38 72.01
CA VAL A 76 -8.26 53.76 72.08
C VAL A 76 -9.20 54.56 71.20
N LEU A 77 -9.81 53.89 70.22
CA LEU A 77 -10.82 54.46 69.33
C LEU A 77 -12.18 53.85 69.65
N GLU A 78 -13.19 54.70 69.76
CA GLU A 78 -14.59 54.25 69.79
C GLU A 78 -15.10 54.13 68.35
N LEU A 79 -15.31 52.89 67.91
CA LEU A 79 -15.80 52.52 66.57
C LEU A 79 -17.12 51.77 66.72
N GLY A 80 -18.18 52.20 66.03
CA GLY A 80 -19.48 51.53 66.09
C GLY A 80 -20.12 51.43 67.49
N GLY A 81 -19.66 52.23 68.46
CA GLY A 81 -20.13 52.20 69.86
C GLY A 81 -19.32 51.29 70.80
N ALA A 82 -18.26 50.63 70.31
CA ALA A 82 -17.34 49.81 71.12
C ALA A 82 -15.94 50.45 71.17
N GLU A 83 -15.23 50.24 72.28
CA GLU A 83 -13.82 50.67 72.43
C GLU A 83 -12.88 49.64 71.81
N HIS A 84 -11.95 50.11 70.98
CA HIS A 84 -10.91 49.31 70.35
C HIS A 84 -9.54 49.91 70.64
N THR A 85 -8.66 49.11 71.23
CA THR A 85 -7.26 49.51 71.47
C THR A 85 -6.42 49.11 70.27
N PHE A 86 -5.70 50.09 69.72
CA PHE A 86 -4.77 49.87 68.62
C PHE A 86 -3.37 50.33 68.98
N THR A 87 -2.38 49.61 68.50
CA THR A 87 -0.98 50.06 68.49
C THR A 87 -0.42 49.94 67.09
N ARG A 88 0.15 51.03 66.59
CA ARG A 88 0.77 51.11 65.29
C ARG A 88 2.27 51.23 65.40
N THR A 89 2.97 50.43 64.63
CA THR A 89 4.43 50.37 64.56
C THR A 89 4.90 50.84 63.19
N LYS A 90 6.12 51.39 63.09
CA LYS A 90 6.66 51.82 61.80
C LYS A 90 7.19 50.62 61.01
N GLN A 91 6.32 50.01 60.22
CA GLN A 91 6.63 48.91 59.29
C GLN A 91 5.84 49.07 57.99
N ARG A 92 6.31 48.47 56.88
CA ARG A 92 5.63 48.59 55.56
C ARG A 92 4.36 47.75 55.46
N THR A 93 4.29 46.65 56.18
CA THR A 93 3.17 45.71 56.20
C THR A 93 2.84 45.34 57.64
N ASN A 94 1.60 44.97 57.93
CA ASN A 94 1.14 44.53 59.26
C ASN A 94 1.45 45.54 60.38
N SER A 95 1.34 46.84 60.05
CA SER A 95 1.79 47.94 60.91
C SER A 95 0.86 48.22 62.08
N LEU A 96 -0.42 47.86 61.95
CA LEU A 96 -1.48 48.05 62.94
C LEU A 96 -1.69 46.76 63.75
N LEU A 97 -1.67 46.87 65.07
CA LEU A 97 -1.82 45.77 66.03
C LEU A 97 -3.02 46.02 66.95
N ASP A 98 -3.64 44.95 67.42
CA ASP A 98 -4.69 44.98 68.45
C ASP A 98 -4.13 45.00 69.89
N GLU A 99 -5.02 44.93 70.88
CA GLU A 99 -4.69 44.90 72.31
C GLU A 99 -3.82 43.70 72.73
N THR A 100 -3.87 42.60 71.98
CA THR A 100 -3.07 41.39 72.22
C THR A 100 -1.72 41.42 71.50
N GLY A 101 -1.46 42.47 70.72
CA GLY A 101 -0.25 42.65 69.92
C GLY A 101 -0.26 41.89 68.60
N GLN A 102 -1.43 41.40 68.14
CA GLN A 102 -1.56 40.71 66.86
C GLN A 102 -1.85 41.69 65.72
N PRO A 103 -1.29 41.48 64.51
CA PRO A 103 -1.59 42.33 63.37
C PRO A 103 -3.06 42.29 62.94
N VAL A 104 -3.63 43.47 62.72
CA VAL A 104 -4.98 43.64 62.20
C VAL A 104 -4.96 44.38 60.87
N SER A 105 -5.98 44.14 60.04
CA SER A 105 -6.12 44.81 58.75
C SER A 105 -6.27 46.33 58.94
N GLU A 106 -5.65 47.11 58.05
CA GLU A 106 -5.86 48.56 57.97
C GLU A 106 -7.35 48.93 57.77
N MET A 107 -8.13 48.00 57.21
CA MET A 107 -9.59 48.13 57.07
C MET A 107 -10.32 48.30 58.41
N ALA A 108 -9.73 47.86 59.52
CA ALA A 108 -10.32 48.00 60.85
C ALA A 108 -10.54 49.47 61.23
N ILE A 109 -9.67 50.38 60.76
CA ILE A 109 -9.83 51.82 60.95
C ILE A 109 -10.43 52.46 59.68
N SER A 110 -9.92 52.12 58.49
CA SER A 110 -10.28 52.84 57.26
C SER A 110 -11.74 52.65 56.83
N ALA A 111 -12.39 51.55 57.20
CA ALA A 111 -13.83 51.35 56.95
C ALA A 111 -14.70 52.42 57.65
N HIS A 112 -14.25 52.93 58.80
CA HIS A 112 -14.95 53.97 59.54
C HIS A 112 -14.62 55.40 59.08
N LEU A 113 -13.65 55.54 58.18
CA LEU A 113 -13.23 56.81 57.56
C LEU A 113 -13.93 57.09 56.22
N ALA A 114 -14.85 56.22 55.79
CA ALA A 114 -15.63 56.36 54.55
C ALA A 114 -14.79 56.64 53.28
N GLY A 115 -13.56 56.09 53.23
CA GLY A 115 -12.66 56.25 52.10
C GLY A 115 -11.88 57.57 52.05
N LEU A 116 -11.96 58.41 53.09
CA LEU A 116 -11.17 59.64 53.18
C LEU A 116 -9.67 59.34 53.22
N SER A 117 -8.90 60.07 52.40
CA SER A 117 -7.44 60.07 52.46
C SER A 117 -6.94 60.89 53.65
N ARG A 118 -5.67 60.71 54.01
CA ARG A 118 -5.00 61.51 55.07
C ARG A 118 -5.13 63.01 54.81
N ASP A 119 -4.78 63.45 53.60
CA ASP A 119 -4.82 64.87 53.22
C ASP A 119 -6.24 65.42 53.24
N ALA A 120 -7.23 64.62 52.80
CA ALA A 120 -8.64 65.01 52.86
C ALA A 120 -9.13 65.13 54.31
N TYR A 121 -8.73 64.20 55.18
CA TYR A 121 -9.08 64.24 56.60
C TYR A 121 -8.44 65.44 57.32
N GLU A 122 -7.17 65.72 57.06
CA GLU A 122 -6.46 66.88 57.62
C GLU A 122 -7.13 68.18 57.16
N THR A 123 -7.41 68.33 55.87
CA THR A 123 -8.05 69.56 55.35
C THR A 123 -9.48 69.77 55.87
N MET A 124 -10.25 68.69 56.11
CA MET A 124 -11.65 68.79 56.57
C MET A 124 -11.80 68.88 58.09
N PHE A 125 -10.95 68.19 58.85
CA PHE A 125 -11.13 67.98 60.29
C PHE A 125 -9.97 68.48 61.15
N SER A 126 -8.89 68.98 60.55
CA SER A 126 -7.80 69.68 61.23
C SER A 126 -7.73 71.11 60.72
N LEU A 127 -8.02 72.07 61.60
CA LEU A 127 -7.96 73.49 61.26
C LEU A 127 -6.70 74.09 61.87
N ASP A 128 -5.75 74.44 61.02
CA ASP A 128 -4.67 75.38 61.32
C ASP A 128 -4.71 76.55 60.32
N ASP A 129 -3.91 77.59 60.57
CA ASP A 129 -3.97 78.83 59.79
C ASP A 129 -3.55 78.60 58.31
N GLU A 130 -2.57 77.72 58.08
CA GLU A 130 -2.05 77.41 56.75
C GLU A 130 -3.03 76.52 55.93
N THR A 131 -3.67 75.53 56.57
CA THR A 131 -4.67 74.64 55.95
C THR A 131 -5.96 75.37 55.61
N LEU A 132 -6.34 76.40 56.37
CA LEU A 132 -7.50 77.25 56.08
C LEU A 132 -7.29 78.08 54.80
N GLU A 133 -6.11 78.69 54.65
CA GLU A 133 -5.77 79.49 53.46
C GLU A 133 -5.64 78.60 52.21
N ALA A 134 -4.99 77.43 52.36
CA ALA A 134 -4.85 76.45 51.28
C ALA A 134 -6.21 75.85 50.86
N GLY A 135 -7.08 75.50 51.83
CA GLY A 135 -8.42 74.99 51.58
C GLY A 135 -9.31 76.00 50.86
N GLY A 136 -9.27 77.27 51.29
CA GLY A 136 -10.00 78.37 50.61
C GLY A 136 -9.54 78.56 49.16
N LYS A 137 -8.24 78.45 48.90
CA LYS A 137 -7.68 78.55 47.55
C LYS A 137 -8.07 77.38 46.65
N SER A 138 -8.10 76.14 47.17
CA SER A 138 -8.54 74.95 46.42
C SER A 138 -10.03 75.01 46.03
N ILE A 139 -10.88 75.58 46.89
CA ILE A 139 -12.30 75.81 46.59
C ILE A 139 -12.45 76.85 45.47
N LEU A 140 -11.69 77.96 45.53
CA LEU A 140 -11.70 79.02 44.51
C LEU A 140 -11.21 78.54 43.14
N GLU A 141 -10.19 77.68 43.11
CA GLU A 141 -9.58 77.21 41.86
C GLU A 141 -10.32 76.02 41.21
N SER A 142 -11.36 75.47 41.87
CA SER A 142 -12.15 74.31 41.40
C SER A 142 -11.27 73.11 40.98
N ARG A 143 -10.06 73.00 41.54
CA ARG A 143 -9.11 71.92 41.29
C ARG A 143 -8.88 71.14 42.57
N GLY A 144 -9.29 69.88 42.55
CA GLY A 144 -9.12 68.94 43.66
C GLY A 144 -10.43 68.27 44.08
N ASP A 145 -10.29 67.10 44.72
CA ASP A 145 -11.39 66.26 45.19
C ASP A 145 -12.30 66.98 46.20
N LEU A 146 -11.76 68.02 46.88
CA LEU A 146 -12.46 68.83 47.88
C LEU A 146 -13.52 69.75 47.27
N GLY A 147 -13.20 70.50 46.20
CA GLY A 147 -14.17 71.33 45.48
C GLY A 147 -15.26 70.47 44.82
N LYS A 148 -14.88 69.27 44.38
CA LYS A 148 -15.78 68.26 43.84
C LYS A 148 -16.74 67.74 44.90
N LEU A 149 -16.27 67.31 46.07
CA LEU A 149 -17.12 66.78 47.14
C LEU A 149 -18.09 67.83 47.70
N LEU A 150 -17.65 69.07 47.91
CA LEU A 150 -18.51 70.18 48.39
C LEU A 150 -19.63 70.53 47.40
N PHE A 151 -19.34 70.55 46.09
CA PHE A 151 -20.37 70.78 45.06
C PHE A 151 -21.24 69.53 44.79
N THR A 152 -20.69 68.32 44.91
CA THR A 152 -21.42 67.07 44.65
C THR A 152 -22.40 66.76 45.79
N ALA A 153 -22.04 67.06 47.04
CA ALA A 153 -22.93 66.92 48.20
C ALA A 153 -24.09 67.93 48.21
N SER A 154 -23.93 69.08 47.55
CA SER A 154 -24.96 70.12 47.48
C SER A 154 -25.86 70.03 46.22
N ALA A 155 -25.40 69.41 45.13
CA ALA A 155 -26.12 69.39 43.84
C ALA A 155 -26.57 67.99 43.35
N GLY A 156 -26.19 66.88 44.00
CA GLY A 156 -26.69 65.54 43.64
C GLY A 156 -26.17 64.97 42.30
N LEU A 157 -25.05 65.47 41.77
CA LEU A 157 -24.53 65.16 40.42
C LEU A 157 -23.39 64.12 40.40
N GLY A 158 -23.36 63.17 41.33
CA GLY A 158 -22.27 62.18 41.45
C GLY A 158 -21.98 61.39 40.18
N HIS A 159 -23.01 61.08 39.37
CA HIS A 159 -22.86 60.25 38.17
C HIS A 159 -22.26 60.95 36.94
N ALA A 160 -22.29 62.29 36.87
CA ALA A 160 -21.80 63.01 35.70
C ALA A 160 -20.26 63.01 35.59
N SER A 161 -19.58 63.01 36.74
CA SER A 161 -18.12 62.94 36.76
C SER A 161 -17.61 61.57 36.32
N ASP A 162 -18.29 60.49 36.71
CA ASP A 162 -17.89 59.14 36.31
C ASP A 162 -17.99 58.97 34.79
N THR A 163 -19.07 59.48 34.19
CA THR A 163 -19.24 59.45 32.73
C THR A 163 -18.17 60.26 32.00
N LEU A 164 -17.74 61.40 32.54
CA LEU A 164 -16.67 62.22 31.96
C LEU A 164 -15.32 61.50 32.01
N SER A 165 -14.99 60.84 33.13
CA SER A 165 -13.75 60.07 33.25
C SER A 165 -13.73 58.83 32.34
N VAL A 166 -14.88 58.19 32.10
CA VAL A 166 -14.99 57.09 31.12
C VAL A 166 -14.74 57.61 29.69
N LEU A 167 -15.34 58.74 29.32
CA LEU A 167 -15.15 59.34 28.00
C LEU A 167 -13.71 59.83 27.77
N GLU A 168 -13.06 60.39 28.80
CA GLU A 168 -11.65 60.76 28.74
C GLU A 168 -10.74 59.54 28.57
N ALA A 169 -11.03 58.43 29.27
CA ALA A 169 -10.29 57.19 29.12
C ALA A 169 -10.45 56.55 27.73
N GLU A 170 -11.64 56.64 27.12
CA GLU A 170 -11.87 56.20 25.74
C GLU A 170 -11.13 57.07 24.73
N ALA A 171 -11.18 58.40 24.89
CA ALA A 171 -10.44 59.33 24.04
C ALA A 171 -8.93 59.09 24.10
N ASP A 172 -8.39 58.86 25.30
CA ASP A 172 -6.98 58.58 25.53
C ASP A 172 -6.51 57.24 24.93
N ARG A 173 -7.39 56.23 24.87
CA ARG A 173 -7.11 54.95 24.19
C ARG A 173 -7.00 55.13 22.68
N LEU A 174 -7.86 55.97 22.11
CA LEU A 174 -7.86 56.28 20.68
C LEU A 174 -6.64 57.11 20.27
N TYR A 175 -6.36 58.20 21.00
CA TYR A 175 -5.25 59.09 20.70
C TYR A 175 -4.78 59.89 21.91
N ARG A 176 -3.48 59.82 22.17
CA ARG A 176 -2.79 60.69 23.12
C ARG A 176 -1.49 61.20 22.50
N LYS A 177 -1.23 62.50 22.67
CA LYS A 177 -0.05 63.17 22.12
C LYS A 177 1.21 62.50 22.68
N GLN A 178 2.06 61.98 21.78
CA GLN A 178 3.31 61.23 22.06
C GLN A 178 3.16 59.82 22.65
N ALA A 179 1.95 59.24 22.67
CA ALA A 179 1.77 57.85 23.07
C ALA A 179 1.91 56.89 21.87
N HIS A 180 2.85 55.94 21.97
CA HIS A 180 3.12 54.96 20.91
C HIS A 180 2.25 53.70 20.95
N GLY A 181 1.47 53.51 22.02
CA GLY A 181 0.61 52.33 22.23
C GLY A 181 -0.88 52.59 22.04
N THR A 182 -1.27 53.75 21.49
CA THR A 182 -2.67 54.06 21.18
C THR A 182 -3.10 53.37 19.89
N GLU A 183 -4.40 53.15 19.73
CA GLU A 183 -4.95 52.43 18.58
C GLU A 183 -4.53 53.08 17.25
N LEU A 184 -4.59 54.41 17.18
CA LEU A 184 -4.19 55.15 15.98
C LEU A 184 -2.69 55.07 15.69
N ALA A 185 -1.83 54.99 16.72
CA ALA A 185 -0.39 54.81 16.55
C ALA A 185 -0.07 53.40 16.00
N LEU A 186 -0.75 52.37 16.49
CA LEU A 186 -0.62 50.99 16.01
C LEU A 186 -1.11 50.85 14.56
N LEU A 187 -2.25 51.46 14.22
CA LEU A 187 -2.78 51.46 12.86
C LEU A 187 -1.85 52.19 11.87
N LYS A 188 -1.26 53.33 12.27
CA LYS A 188 -0.25 54.02 11.45
C LYS A 188 1.00 53.17 11.22
N LYS A 189 1.48 52.48 12.25
CA LYS A 189 2.61 51.54 12.12
C LYS A 189 2.26 50.40 11.16
N ARG A 190 1.08 49.81 11.32
CA ARG A 190 0.62 48.72 10.44
C ARG A 190 0.47 49.17 8.99
N LEU A 191 -0.03 50.39 8.76
CA LEU A 191 -0.10 50.98 7.42
C LEU A 191 1.30 51.16 6.80
N ALA A 192 2.29 51.60 7.58
CA ALA A 192 3.66 51.74 7.10
C ALA A 192 4.28 50.38 6.74
N GLU A 193 4.07 49.35 7.57
CA GLU A 193 4.49 47.97 7.28
C GLU A 193 3.86 47.43 5.99
N LEU A 194 2.55 47.65 5.80
CA LEU A 194 1.83 47.21 4.60
C LEU A 194 2.31 47.96 3.35
N LYS A 195 2.60 49.26 3.45
CA LYS A 195 3.18 50.04 2.34
C LYS A 195 4.56 49.53 1.98
N ALA A 196 5.44 49.31 2.96
CA ALA A 196 6.77 48.75 2.71
C ALA A 196 6.70 47.35 2.09
N SER A 197 5.75 46.50 2.54
CA SER A 197 5.53 45.18 1.96
C SER A 197 4.98 45.26 0.53
N LYS A 198 4.12 46.24 0.22
CA LYS A 198 3.64 46.48 -1.13
C LYS A 198 4.83 46.88 -2.02
N ASP A 199 5.57 47.91 -1.63
CA ASP A 199 6.68 48.46 -2.42
C ASP A 199 7.80 47.42 -2.65
N ALA A 200 7.98 46.46 -1.73
CA ALA A 200 8.94 45.35 -1.89
C ALA A 200 8.50 44.30 -2.93
N VAL A 201 7.20 44.17 -3.20
CA VAL A 201 6.62 43.20 -4.14
C VAL A 201 6.24 43.87 -5.46
N ASP A 202 5.95 45.17 -5.42
CA ASP A 202 5.53 45.96 -6.58
C ASP A 202 6.69 46.09 -7.58
N THR A 203 6.66 45.22 -8.58
CA THR A 203 7.62 45.24 -9.69
C THR A 203 7.00 46.04 -10.82
N LEU A 204 7.72 47.05 -11.33
CA LEU A 204 7.28 47.82 -12.48
C LEU A 204 6.91 46.89 -13.64
N ALA A 205 5.76 47.14 -14.28
CA ALA A 205 5.27 46.31 -15.39
C ALA A 205 6.33 46.14 -16.50
N SER A 206 7.14 47.16 -16.76
CA SER A 206 8.26 47.10 -17.71
C SER A 206 9.36 46.10 -17.33
N ASN A 207 9.65 45.96 -16.03
CA ASN A 207 10.64 44.99 -15.54
C ASN A 207 10.09 43.57 -15.63
N TYR A 208 8.80 43.38 -15.33
CA TYR A 208 8.13 42.10 -15.51
C TYR A 208 8.11 41.66 -16.98
N GLU A 209 7.74 42.56 -17.91
CA GLU A 209 7.78 42.28 -19.35
C GLU A 209 9.19 41.92 -19.83
N SER A 210 10.22 42.64 -19.36
CA SER A 210 11.62 42.33 -19.69
C SER A 210 12.06 40.95 -19.17
N LEU A 211 11.71 40.62 -17.92
CA LEU A 211 12.05 39.33 -17.32
C LEU A 211 11.32 38.17 -18.00
N GLU A 212 10.05 38.36 -18.39
CA GLU A 212 9.28 37.34 -19.10
C GLU A 212 9.81 37.14 -20.53
N ALA A 213 10.21 38.21 -21.21
CA ALA A 213 10.88 38.11 -22.51
C ALA A 213 12.22 37.36 -22.40
N GLU A 214 13.03 37.65 -21.38
CA GLU A 214 14.29 36.94 -21.12
C GLU A 214 14.06 35.47 -20.79
N ARG A 215 13.02 35.16 -20.01
CA ARG A 215 12.63 33.78 -19.70
C ARG A 215 12.23 33.02 -20.96
N LEU A 216 11.44 33.62 -21.84
CA LEU A 216 11.01 33.01 -23.10
C LEU A 216 12.21 32.72 -24.02
N ASP A 217 13.09 33.70 -24.21
CA ASP A 217 14.32 33.53 -25.02
C ASP A 217 15.25 32.45 -24.46
N ALA A 218 15.46 32.43 -23.13
CA ALA A 218 16.26 31.41 -22.47
C ALA A 218 15.64 30.01 -22.61
N THR A 219 14.32 29.91 -22.53
CA THR A 219 13.58 28.64 -22.73
C THR A 219 13.74 28.14 -24.16
N GLU A 220 13.57 29.01 -25.16
CA GLU A 220 13.73 28.62 -26.57
C GLU A 220 15.17 28.14 -26.87
N LYS A 221 16.18 28.84 -26.34
CA LYS A 221 17.59 28.45 -26.47
C LYS A 221 17.89 27.11 -25.80
N TYR A 222 17.30 26.88 -24.63
CA TYR A 222 17.43 25.61 -23.91
C TYR A 222 16.81 24.46 -24.71
N ASP A 223 15.56 24.62 -25.18
CA ASP A 223 14.84 23.60 -25.93
C ASP A 223 15.55 23.26 -27.25
N ARG A 224 16.06 24.27 -27.96
CA ARG A 224 16.90 24.07 -29.15
C ARG A 224 18.15 23.26 -28.85
N SER A 225 18.85 23.59 -27.77
CA SER A 225 20.07 22.88 -27.35
C SER A 225 19.80 21.42 -26.97
N ILE A 226 18.67 21.15 -26.30
CA ILE A 226 18.24 19.78 -25.97
C ILE A 226 17.90 18.99 -27.24
N ALA A 227 17.16 19.59 -28.17
CA ALA A 227 16.82 18.96 -29.44
C ALA A 227 18.09 18.61 -30.24
N GLU A 228 19.03 19.55 -30.38
CA GLU A 228 20.31 19.32 -31.05
C GLU A 228 21.13 18.22 -30.37
N ARG A 229 21.20 18.23 -29.03
CA ARG A 229 21.90 17.18 -28.27
C ARG A 229 21.29 15.81 -28.52
N SER A 230 19.97 15.70 -28.57
CA SER A 230 19.28 14.43 -28.81
C SER A 230 19.62 13.83 -30.18
N VAL A 231 19.63 14.67 -31.22
CA VAL A 231 19.98 14.26 -32.59
C VAL A 231 21.44 13.82 -32.66
N LEU A 232 22.35 14.57 -32.03
CA LEU A 232 23.77 14.23 -32.00
C LEU A 232 24.03 12.95 -31.22
N SER A 233 23.37 12.73 -30.08
CA SER A 233 23.48 11.49 -29.30
C SER A 233 23.00 10.27 -30.09
N ALA A 234 21.86 10.36 -30.78
CA ALA A 234 21.35 9.27 -31.62
C ALA A 234 22.31 8.93 -32.77
N ARG A 235 22.92 9.95 -33.39
CA ARG A 235 23.94 9.78 -34.43
C ARG A 235 25.19 9.10 -33.87
N LEU A 236 25.65 9.50 -32.68
CA LEU A 236 26.82 8.93 -32.02
C LEU A 236 26.58 7.45 -31.68
N GLU A 237 25.40 7.10 -31.16
CA GLU A 237 25.03 5.71 -30.87
C GLU A 237 25.01 4.85 -32.15
N THR A 238 24.49 5.40 -33.25
CA THR A 238 24.48 4.73 -34.56
C THR A 238 25.91 4.47 -35.06
N ILE A 239 26.79 5.46 -34.99
CA ILE A 239 28.20 5.30 -35.35
C ILE A 239 28.88 4.26 -34.46
N ALA A 240 28.62 4.28 -33.15
CA ALA A 240 29.17 3.29 -32.22
C ALA A 240 28.70 1.86 -32.54
N LYS A 241 27.43 1.68 -32.96
CA LYS A 241 26.91 0.38 -33.44
C LYS A 241 27.69 -0.10 -34.67
N TYR A 242 27.94 0.77 -35.65
CA TYR A 242 28.73 0.41 -36.82
C TYR A 242 30.18 0.08 -36.48
N LEU A 243 30.83 0.86 -35.61
CA LEU A 243 32.19 0.59 -35.16
C LEU A 243 32.31 -0.77 -34.45
N ARG A 244 31.31 -1.17 -33.66
CA ARG A 244 31.25 -2.52 -33.05
C ARG A 244 31.01 -3.63 -34.08
N ALA A 245 30.25 -3.36 -35.15
CA ALA A 245 29.92 -4.35 -36.18
C ALA A 245 31.08 -4.61 -37.17
N ILE A 246 31.93 -3.62 -37.44
CA ILE A 246 33.07 -3.74 -38.37
C ILE A 246 33.97 -4.95 -38.08
N PRO A 247 34.50 -5.17 -36.86
CA PRO A 247 35.37 -6.32 -36.59
C PRO A 247 34.63 -7.66 -36.72
N ILE A 248 33.34 -7.71 -36.36
CA ILE A 248 32.50 -8.91 -36.53
C ILE A 248 32.32 -9.22 -38.02
N LEU A 249 32.04 -8.20 -38.85
CA LEU A 249 31.91 -8.36 -40.29
C LEU A 249 33.23 -8.82 -40.92
N ALA A 250 34.37 -8.29 -40.46
CA ALA A 250 35.68 -8.75 -40.90
C ALA A 250 35.92 -10.22 -40.54
N ASP A 251 35.52 -10.64 -39.34
CA ASP A 251 35.61 -12.05 -38.91
C ASP A 251 34.69 -12.97 -39.73
N ILE A 252 33.45 -12.56 -39.98
CA ILE A 252 32.51 -13.29 -40.84
C ILE A 252 33.10 -13.46 -42.25
N ARG A 253 33.60 -12.38 -42.86
CA ARG A 253 34.22 -12.43 -44.20
C ARG A 253 35.42 -13.37 -44.23
N ARG A 254 36.28 -13.31 -43.20
CA ARG A 254 37.42 -14.22 -43.05
C ARG A 254 36.95 -15.68 -42.96
N LYS A 255 35.95 -15.98 -42.13
CA LYS A 255 35.40 -17.33 -41.98
C LYS A 255 34.71 -17.82 -43.25
N GLN A 256 34.01 -16.95 -43.97
CA GLN A 256 33.41 -17.27 -45.27
C GLN A 256 34.46 -17.61 -46.32
N ALA A 257 35.56 -16.86 -46.38
CA ALA A 257 36.69 -17.18 -47.26
C ALA A 257 37.31 -18.54 -46.91
N GLN A 258 37.55 -18.80 -45.61
CA GLN A 258 38.03 -20.10 -45.14
C GLN A 258 37.07 -21.25 -45.46
N LEU A 259 35.76 -21.01 -45.40
CA LEU A 259 34.74 -22.00 -45.75
C LEU A 259 34.73 -22.28 -47.26
N ALA A 260 34.95 -21.25 -48.09
CA ALA A 260 35.00 -21.39 -49.55
C ALA A 260 36.22 -22.19 -50.03
N ASP A 261 37.33 -22.18 -49.28
CA ASP A 261 38.53 -22.97 -49.58
C ASP A 261 38.37 -24.46 -49.20
N LEU A 262 37.34 -24.84 -48.44
CA LEU A 262 37.06 -26.22 -48.09
C LEU A 262 36.37 -26.95 -49.26
N PRO A 263 36.66 -28.25 -49.47
CA PRO A 263 35.94 -29.05 -50.46
C PRO A 263 34.44 -29.07 -50.16
N GLU A 264 33.62 -29.11 -51.21
CA GLU A 264 32.16 -29.21 -51.07
C GLU A 264 31.79 -30.63 -50.61
N ILE A 265 31.79 -30.83 -49.29
CA ILE A 265 31.41 -32.09 -48.65
C ILE A 265 29.95 -31.99 -48.21
N ALA A 266 29.17 -33.05 -48.42
CA ALA A 266 27.81 -33.14 -47.90
C ALA A 266 27.81 -32.89 -46.39
N SER A 267 27.17 -31.79 -45.97
CA SER A 267 27.04 -31.49 -44.55
C SER A 267 26.24 -32.59 -43.86
N PRO A 268 26.68 -33.10 -42.70
CA PRO A 268 25.85 -33.99 -41.92
C PRO A 268 24.51 -33.32 -41.60
N ALA A 269 23.44 -34.11 -41.50
CA ALA A 269 22.13 -33.60 -41.17
C ALA A 269 22.19 -32.74 -39.89
N ARG A 270 21.44 -31.63 -39.84
CA ARG A 270 21.44 -30.71 -38.68
C ARG A 270 21.05 -31.36 -37.35
N THR A 271 20.49 -32.57 -37.40
CA THR A 271 20.10 -33.41 -36.26
C THR A 271 21.18 -34.40 -35.82
N TRP A 272 22.34 -34.41 -36.47
CA TRP A 272 23.43 -35.32 -36.13
C TRP A 272 24.11 -34.86 -34.84
N THR A 273 23.89 -35.61 -33.77
CA THR A 273 24.48 -35.41 -32.44
C THR A 273 25.64 -36.39 -32.17
N GLY A 274 26.07 -37.15 -33.18
CA GLY A 274 27.10 -38.18 -33.05
C GLY A 274 28.52 -37.61 -33.07
N SER A 275 29.47 -38.40 -32.57
CA SER A 275 30.89 -38.05 -32.65
C SER A 275 31.45 -38.32 -34.05
N VAL A 276 32.33 -37.44 -34.54
CA VAL A 276 33.11 -37.69 -35.77
C VAL A 276 33.94 -38.97 -35.64
N ALA A 277 34.40 -39.30 -34.43
CA ALA A 277 35.13 -40.53 -34.16
C ALA A 277 34.28 -41.78 -34.41
N ASP A 278 33.02 -41.78 -33.96
CA ASP A 278 32.09 -42.90 -34.15
C ASP A 278 31.78 -43.10 -35.64
N MET A 279 31.72 -42.01 -36.42
CA MET A 279 31.49 -42.07 -37.86
C MET A 279 32.69 -42.63 -38.61
N ILE A 280 33.91 -42.29 -38.18
CA ILE A 280 35.15 -42.86 -38.71
C ILE A 280 35.23 -44.36 -38.39
N GLU A 281 34.89 -44.76 -37.16
CA GLU A 281 34.89 -46.17 -36.74
C GLU A 281 33.83 -46.99 -37.49
N ALA A 282 32.64 -46.42 -37.68
CA ALA A 282 31.58 -47.03 -38.48
C ALA A 282 31.97 -47.21 -39.96
N ASP A 283 32.60 -46.20 -40.58
CA ASP A 283 33.10 -46.30 -41.96
C ASP A 283 34.19 -47.39 -42.08
N ALA A 284 35.15 -47.43 -41.15
CA ALA A 284 36.18 -48.46 -41.12
C ALA A 284 35.61 -49.88 -40.95
N SER A 285 34.62 -50.04 -40.06
CA SER A 285 33.91 -51.32 -39.86
C SER A 285 33.14 -51.74 -41.11
N LEU A 286 32.40 -50.83 -41.73
CA LEU A 286 31.61 -51.10 -42.93
C LEU A 286 32.51 -51.45 -44.12
N ARG A 287 33.63 -50.76 -44.32
CA ARG A 287 34.62 -51.10 -45.36
C ARG A 287 35.20 -52.50 -45.17
N THR A 288 35.51 -52.87 -43.93
CA THR A 288 36.04 -54.20 -43.61
C THR A 288 35.00 -55.29 -43.91
N ARG A 289 33.72 -55.06 -43.55
CA ARG A 289 32.63 -56.00 -43.86
C ARG A 289 32.36 -56.10 -45.36
N LEU A 290 32.43 -54.97 -46.09
CA LEU A 290 32.28 -54.95 -47.54
C LEU A 290 33.36 -55.79 -48.22
N SER A 291 34.63 -55.60 -47.83
CA SER A 291 35.75 -56.39 -48.35
C SER A 291 35.55 -57.89 -48.08
N ALA A 292 35.22 -58.27 -46.85
CA ALA A 292 35.01 -59.68 -46.51
C ALA A 292 33.84 -60.32 -47.30
N ASN A 293 32.77 -59.55 -47.54
CA ASN A 293 31.66 -60.01 -48.37
C ASN A 293 32.04 -60.14 -49.86
N GLN A 294 32.88 -59.23 -50.36
CA GLN A 294 33.41 -59.30 -51.73
C GLN A 294 34.30 -60.55 -51.91
N ASP A 295 35.19 -60.82 -50.96
CA ASP A 295 36.06 -62.00 -50.97
C ASP A 295 35.23 -63.30 -50.94
N GLU A 296 34.19 -63.36 -50.10
CA GLU A 296 33.31 -64.54 -50.01
C GLU A 296 32.47 -64.73 -51.28
N LEU A 297 31.98 -63.63 -51.88
CA LEU A 297 31.28 -63.67 -53.16
C LEU A 297 32.19 -64.21 -54.27
N GLU A 298 33.44 -63.73 -54.32
CA GLU A 298 34.42 -64.19 -55.30
C GLU A 298 34.79 -65.67 -55.10
N ARG A 299 34.94 -66.10 -53.84
CA ARG A 299 35.17 -67.51 -53.47
C ARG A 299 34.02 -68.43 -53.90
N VAL A 300 32.77 -68.03 -53.64
CA VAL A 300 31.58 -68.80 -54.01
C VAL A 300 31.41 -68.83 -55.53
N THR A 301 31.60 -67.70 -56.20
CA THR A 301 31.49 -67.60 -57.66
C THR A 301 32.54 -68.45 -58.36
N SER A 302 33.78 -68.44 -57.85
CA SER A 302 34.85 -69.31 -58.36
C SER A 302 34.54 -70.79 -58.15
N LYS A 303 33.97 -71.15 -56.98
CA LYS A 303 33.49 -72.52 -56.73
C LYS A 303 32.44 -72.94 -57.75
N ILE A 304 31.43 -72.10 -58.02
CA ILE A 304 30.38 -72.39 -58.99
C ILE A 304 30.98 -72.54 -60.40
N ALA A 305 31.86 -71.62 -60.81
CA ALA A 305 32.51 -71.68 -62.12
C ALA A 305 33.41 -72.93 -62.30
N SER A 306 33.98 -73.45 -61.21
CA SER A 306 34.81 -74.66 -61.22
C SER A 306 34.02 -75.98 -61.24
N VAL A 307 32.69 -75.93 -61.09
CA VAL A 307 31.85 -77.12 -61.19
C VAL A 307 31.68 -77.47 -62.67
N ASP A 308 32.38 -78.50 -63.12
CA ASP A 308 32.18 -79.09 -64.44
C ASP A 308 30.94 -80.00 -64.40
N VAL A 309 29.87 -79.56 -65.06
CA VAL A 309 28.58 -80.28 -65.09
C VAL A 309 28.56 -81.23 -66.28
N ASP A 310 28.74 -82.53 -66.01
CA ASP A 310 28.52 -83.58 -67.02
C ASP A 310 27.02 -83.71 -67.32
N VAL A 311 26.60 -83.06 -68.40
CA VAL A 311 25.20 -83.00 -68.86
C VAL A 311 24.65 -84.39 -69.19
N VAL A 312 25.51 -85.33 -69.62
CA VAL A 312 25.10 -86.70 -69.97
C VAL A 312 24.78 -87.50 -68.72
N ILE A 313 25.62 -87.39 -67.68
CA ILE A 313 25.36 -88.02 -66.38
C ILE A 313 24.16 -87.38 -65.67
N LEU A 314 24.04 -86.04 -65.73
CA LEU A 314 22.92 -85.32 -65.13
C LEU A 314 21.57 -85.79 -65.72
N ALA A 315 21.50 -86.00 -67.04
CA ALA A 315 20.32 -86.47 -67.76
C ALA A 315 19.88 -87.90 -67.36
N ILE A 316 20.80 -88.73 -66.85
CA ILE A 316 20.49 -90.10 -66.38
C ILE A 316 20.48 -90.23 -64.86
N SER A 317 20.65 -89.13 -64.11
CA SER A 317 20.87 -89.15 -62.66
C SER A 317 19.75 -89.84 -61.87
N GLU A 318 18.48 -89.64 -62.25
CA GLU A 318 17.33 -90.33 -61.63
C GLU A 318 17.30 -91.83 -61.95
N ARG A 319 17.75 -92.24 -63.16
CA ARG A 319 17.89 -93.65 -63.52
C ARG A 319 19.03 -94.32 -62.74
N VAL A 320 20.14 -93.61 -62.52
CA VAL A 320 21.27 -94.09 -61.70
C VAL A 320 20.87 -94.21 -60.23
N ARG A 321 20.16 -93.23 -59.66
CA ARG A 321 19.60 -93.33 -58.30
C ARG A 321 18.62 -94.51 -58.18
N GLY A 322 17.76 -94.71 -59.17
CA GLY A 322 16.86 -95.87 -59.22
C GLY A 322 17.55 -97.24 -59.34
N LEU A 323 18.78 -97.31 -59.88
CA LEU A 323 19.58 -98.53 -59.94
C LEU A 323 20.17 -98.91 -58.58
N ALA A 324 20.50 -97.94 -57.73
CA ALA A 324 20.99 -98.20 -56.37
C ALA A 324 19.93 -98.95 -55.53
N ASP A 325 18.68 -98.49 -55.57
CA ASP A 325 17.54 -99.15 -54.90
C ASP A 325 17.28 -100.57 -55.43
N ARG A 326 17.41 -100.78 -56.75
CA ARG A 326 17.23 -102.10 -57.36
C ARG A 326 18.36 -103.06 -57.05
N LYS A 327 19.60 -102.58 -56.90
CA LYS A 327 20.77 -103.37 -56.47
C LYS A 327 20.57 -103.94 -55.07
N VAL A 328 20.03 -103.13 -54.14
CA VAL A 328 19.74 -103.59 -52.76
C VAL A 328 18.75 -104.77 -52.78
N ARG A 329 17.67 -104.68 -53.58
CA ARG A 329 16.69 -105.78 -53.71
C ARG A 329 17.27 -107.03 -54.38
N HIS A 330 18.14 -106.87 -55.37
CA HIS A 330 18.73 -108.01 -56.07
C HIS A 330 19.77 -108.76 -55.22
N VAL A 331 20.61 -108.04 -54.49
CA VAL A 331 21.60 -108.63 -53.55
C VAL A 331 20.89 -109.29 -52.37
N SER A 332 19.84 -108.66 -51.82
CA SER A 332 18.98 -109.24 -50.78
C SER A 332 18.33 -110.55 -51.23
N ALA A 333 17.73 -110.59 -52.43
CA ALA A 333 17.07 -111.78 -52.93
C ALA A 333 18.06 -112.92 -53.29
N GLY A 334 19.27 -112.60 -53.77
CA GLY A 334 20.30 -113.58 -54.06
C GLY A 334 20.90 -114.25 -52.81
N LEU A 335 20.93 -113.54 -51.68
CA LEU A 335 21.41 -114.06 -50.39
C LEU A 335 20.32 -114.77 -49.57
N ASP A 336 19.04 -114.40 -49.73
CA ASP A 336 17.93 -114.98 -48.96
C ASP A 336 17.45 -116.34 -49.52
N LEU A 337 17.61 -116.58 -50.83
CA LEU A 337 17.12 -117.83 -51.46
C LEU A 337 17.78 -119.11 -50.91
N PRO A 338 19.11 -119.18 -50.67
CA PRO A 338 19.74 -120.33 -50.01
C PRO A 338 19.30 -120.48 -48.55
N SER A 339 19.10 -119.36 -47.83
CA SER A 339 18.61 -119.37 -46.45
C SER A 339 17.21 -119.96 -46.37
N ARG A 340 16.29 -119.53 -47.25
CA ARG A 340 14.90 -120.05 -47.30
C ARG A 340 14.81 -121.52 -47.70
N ARG A 341 15.69 -122.00 -48.59
CA ARG A 341 15.78 -123.43 -48.91
C ARG A 341 16.30 -124.26 -47.73
N THR A 342 17.26 -123.70 -46.98
CA THR A 342 17.79 -124.34 -45.78
C THR A 342 16.75 -124.35 -44.67
N GLU A 343 16.01 -123.26 -44.46
CA GLU A 343 14.88 -123.18 -43.52
C GLU A 343 13.77 -124.17 -43.86
N LEU A 344 13.42 -124.32 -45.15
CA LEU A 344 12.43 -125.33 -45.56
C LEU A 344 12.91 -126.73 -45.17
N GLN A 345 14.17 -127.05 -45.43
CA GLN A 345 14.75 -128.35 -45.07
C GLN A 345 14.84 -128.56 -43.55
N ILE A 346 15.14 -127.51 -42.77
CA ILE A 346 15.12 -127.55 -41.31
C ILE A 346 13.70 -127.80 -40.80
N LEU A 347 12.71 -127.08 -41.34
CA LEU A 347 11.31 -127.22 -40.95
C LEU A 347 10.75 -128.60 -41.31
N ASP A 348 11.07 -129.12 -42.50
CA ASP A 348 10.72 -130.49 -42.89
C ASP A 348 11.34 -131.52 -41.96
N ASN A 349 12.62 -131.34 -41.58
CA ASN A 349 13.28 -132.18 -40.58
C ASN A 349 12.65 -132.05 -39.19
N SER A 350 12.26 -130.84 -38.76
CA SER A 350 11.57 -130.62 -37.49
C SER A 350 10.20 -131.29 -37.48
N VAL A 351 9.45 -131.20 -38.57
CA VAL A 351 8.17 -131.92 -38.73
C VAL A 351 8.41 -133.43 -38.67
N ALA A 352 9.43 -133.95 -39.37
CA ALA A 352 9.79 -135.36 -39.32
C ALA A 352 10.19 -135.80 -37.90
N ASN A 353 10.95 -135.00 -37.17
CA ASN A 353 11.33 -135.27 -35.78
C ASN A 353 10.12 -135.24 -34.83
N CYS A 354 9.21 -134.28 -34.98
CA CYS A 354 7.97 -134.23 -34.20
C CYS A 354 7.08 -135.44 -34.49
N LEU A 355 6.97 -135.86 -35.76
CA LEU A 355 6.27 -137.09 -36.14
C LEU A 355 6.93 -138.32 -35.53
N ALA A 356 8.26 -138.40 -35.51
CA ALA A 356 9.00 -139.49 -34.88
C ALA A 356 8.79 -139.52 -33.35
N ALA A 357 8.83 -138.37 -32.68
CA ALA A 357 8.55 -138.25 -31.24
C ALA A 357 7.11 -138.66 -30.88
N LEU A 358 6.17 -138.44 -31.79
CA LEU A 358 4.78 -138.90 -31.67
C LEU A 358 4.58 -140.36 -32.10
N GLY A 359 5.65 -141.08 -32.51
CA GLY A 359 5.60 -142.47 -32.97
C GLY A 359 4.90 -142.66 -34.33
N ARG A 360 4.74 -141.60 -35.12
CA ARG A 360 3.94 -141.53 -36.36
C ARG A 360 4.81 -141.11 -37.55
N SER A 361 6.01 -141.69 -37.67
CA SER A 361 7.07 -141.26 -38.60
C SER A 361 6.71 -141.36 -40.10
N SER A 362 5.71 -142.17 -40.46
CA SER A 362 5.27 -142.39 -41.84
C SER A 362 3.94 -141.70 -42.19
N GLU A 363 3.44 -140.80 -41.34
CA GLU A 363 2.19 -140.07 -41.60
C GLU A 363 2.37 -139.05 -42.74
N PRO A 364 1.69 -139.20 -43.89
CA PRO A 364 1.90 -138.35 -45.05
C PRO A 364 1.27 -136.95 -44.91
N VAL A 365 0.37 -136.75 -43.95
CA VAL A 365 -0.29 -135.45 -43.71
C VAL A 365 -0.24 -135.10 -42.21
N PRO A 366 0.84 -134.45 -41.73
CA PRO A 366 1.03 -134.13 -40.31
C PRO A 366 -0.11 -133.28 -39.71
N ALA A 367 -0.76 -132.47 -40.55
CA ALA A 367 -1.84 -131.56 -40.14
C ALA A 367 -3.04 -132.28 -39.48
N LYS A 368 -3.23 -133.59 -39.72
CA LYS A 368 -4.30 -134.38 -39.08
C LYS A 368 -4.07 -134.66 -37.59
N LEU A 369 -2.83 -134.49 -37.10
CA LEU A 369 -2.47 -134.70 -35.69
C LEU A 369 -2.68 -133.45 -34.83
N LEU A 370 -3.09 -132.33 -35.43
CA LEU A 370 -3.34 -131.09 -34.71
C LEU A 370 -4.62 -131.22 -33.87
N LEU A 371 -4.52 -130.88 -32.59
CA LEU A 371 -5.69 -130.84 -31.70
C LEU A 371 -6.69 -129.75 -32.14
N PRO A 372 -8.00 -129.95 -31.89
CA PRO A 372 -9.01 -128.94 -32.21
C PRO A 372 -8.73 -127.61 -31.53
N ALA A 373 -8.97 -126.51 -32.25
CA ALA A 373 -8.67 -125.15 -31.80
C ALA A 373 -9.31 -124.80 -30.43
N ALA A 374 -10.47 -125.38 -30.10
CA ALA A 374 -11.12 -125.19 -28.81
C ALA A 374 -10.27 -125.66 -27.62
N THR A 375 -9.58 -126.80 -27.77
CA THR A 375 -8.71 -127.37 -26.72
C THR A 375 -7.42 -126.55 -26.57
N ILE A 376 -6.85 -126.09 -27.68
CA ILE A 376 -5.67 -125.22 -27.68
C ILE A 376 -6.01 -123.84 -27.07
N SER A 377 -7.19 -123.31 -27.37
CA SER A 377 -7.65 -122.03 -26.85
C SER A 377 -7.81 -122.08 -25.33
N ALA A 378 -8.42 -123.14 -24.78
CA ALA A 378 -8.59 -123.27 -23.33
C ALA A 378 -7.25 -123.31 -22.58
N VAL A 379 -6.26 -124.05 -23.11
CA VAL A 379 -4.91 -124.12 -22.52
C VAL A 379 -4.18 -122.78 -22.64
N ARG A 380 -4.29 -122.08 -23.78
CA ARG A 380 -3.68 -120.76 -23.95
C ARG A 380 -4.30 -119.71 -23.05
N THR A 381 -5.61 -119.70 -22.87
CA THR A 381 -6.31 -118.77 -21.96
C THR A 381 -5.84 -118.93 -20.51
N MET A 382 -5.63 -120.16 -20.04
CA MET A 382 -5.09 -120.38 -18.68
C MET A 382 -3.64 -119.88 -18.52
N VAL A 383 -2.83 -120.00 -19.58
CA VAL A 383 -1.45 -119.49 -19.58
C VAL A 383 -1.41 -117.95 -19.61
N GLU A 384 -2.28 -117.31 -20.39
CA GLU A 384 -2.41 -115.85 -20.46
C GLU A 384 -2.94 -115.24 -19.15
N GLN A 385 -3.91 -115.88 -18.49
CA GLN A 385 -4.42 -115.41 -17.19
C GLN A 385 -3.32 -115.40 -16.12
N ARG A 386 -2.44 -116.41 -16.11
CA ARG A 386 -1.30 -116.44 -15.18
C ARG A 386 -0.22 -115.40 -15.52
N SER A 387 0.01 -115.11 -16.80
CA SER A 387 0.98 -114.11 -17.24
C SER A 387 0.53 -112.67 -16.95
N GLY A 388 -0.78 -112.39 -17.06
CA GLY A 388 -1.35 -111.08 -16.74
C GLY A 388 -1.21 -110.70 -15.26
N ILE A 389 -1.48 -111.65 -14.36
CA ILE A 389 -1.37 -111.44 -12.90
C ILE A 389 0.10 -111.28 -12.46
N ALA A 390 1.03 -112.03 -13.06
CA ALA A 390 2.46 -111.89 -12.76
C ALA A 390 3.02 -110.53 -13.21
N THR A 391 2.49 -109.97 -14.31
CA THR A 391 2.92 -108.69 -14.87
C THR A 391 2.40 -107.50 -14.06
N SER A 392 1.14 -107.54 -13.61
CA SER A 392 0.54 -106.47 -12.81
C SER A 392 1.23 -106.29 -11.45
N VAL A 393 1.62 -107.40 -10.81
CA VAL A 393 2.38 -107.36 -9.54
C VAL A 393 3.78 -106.78 -9.73
N ARG A 394 4.42 -107.00 -10.89
CA ARG A 394 5.75 -106.45 -11.19
C ARG A 394 5.69 -104.94 -11.44
N VAL A 395 4.73 -104.46 -12.24
CA VAL A 395 4.56 -103.03 -12.56
C VAL A 395 4.25 -102.21 -11.29
N ALA A 396 3.36 -102.71 -10.43
CA ALA A 396 3.03 -102.02 -9.17
C ALA A 396 4.23 -101.88 -8.22
N ARG A 397 5.19 -102.83 -8.24
CA ARG A 397 6.43 -102.74 -7.46
C ARG A 397 7.44 -101.75 -8.06
N GLU A 398 7.54 -101.70 -9.39
CA GLU A 398 8.42 -100.76 -10.10
C GLU A 398 7.95 -99.30 -9.93
N GLU A 399 6.65 -99.03 -9.96
CA GLU A 399 6.09 -97.68 -9.70
C GLU A 399 6.32 -97.21 -8.27
N ALA A 400 6.16 -98.09 -7.27
CA ALA A 400 6.40 -97.76 -5.87
C ALA A 400 7.88 -97.42 -5.61
N ALA A 401 8.81 -98.11 -6.28
CA ALA A 401 10.24 -97.82 -6.19
C ALA A 401 10.60 -96.48 -6.85
N ALA A 402 10.08 -96.20 -8.06
CA ALA A 402 10.33 -94.94 -8.77
C ALA A 402 9.80 -93.71 -7.99
N ALA A 403 8.65 -93.83 -7.32
CA ALA A 403 8.09 -92.77 -6.49
C ALA A 403 8.94 -92.49 -5.23
N ALA A 404 9.53 -93.53 -4.63
CA ALA A 404 10.45 -93.39 -3.49
C ALA A 404 11.77 -92.71 -3.90
N ASP A 405 12.33 -93.07 -5.05
CA ASP A 405 13.54 -92.45 -5.59
C ASP A 405 13.32 -90.98 -5.97
N ALA A 406 12.15 -90.64 -6.53
CA ALA A 406 11.78 -89.26 -6.84
C ALA A 406 11.63 -88.39 -5.57
N LEU A 407 11.10 -88.95 -4.48
CA LEU A 407 10.99 -88.26 -3.19
C LEU A 407 12.36 -88.04 -2.54
N GLN A 408 13.28 -89.00 -2.65
CA GLN A 408 14.64 -88.88 -2.14
C GLN A 408 15.46 -87.85 -2.94
N ALA A 409 15.38 -87.88 -4.28
CA ALA A 409 16.03 -86.89 -5.15
C ALA A 409 15.49 -85.45 -4.96
N ALA A 410 14.23 -85.30 -4.54
CA ALA A 410 13.67 -84.00 -4.18
C ALA A 410 14.15 -83.50 -2.81
N ARG A 411 14.38 -84.41 -1.84
CA ARG A 411 14.94 -84.08 -0.52
C ARG A 411 16.42 -83.69 -0.59
N ASP A 412 17.20 -84.37 -1.44
CA ASP A 412 18.63 -84.07 -1.63
C ASP A 412 18.86 -82.74 -2.38
N ARG A 413 17.84 -82.17 -3.05
CA ARG A 413 17.91 -80.86 -3.73
C ARG A 413 17.63 -79.64 -2.84
N VAL A 414 17.30 -79.83 -1.55
CA VAL A 414 17.04 -78.72 -0.60
C VAL A 414 18.19 -78.58 0.43
N GLY A 415 19.40 -79.09 0.13
CA GLY A 415 20.52 -79.11 1.09
C GLY A 415 21.80 -78.37 0.70
N GLU A 416 22.03 -77.99 -0.56
CA GLU A 416 23.30 -77.37 -0.97
C GLU A 416 23.10 -76.25 -2.01
N GLU A 417 23.27 -75.01 -1.57
CA GLU A 417 23.52 -73.88 -2.45
C GLU A 417 24.82 -74.14 -3.24
N ARG A 418 24.69 -74.43 -4.54
CA ARG A 418 25.82 -74.31 -5.47
C ARG A 418 26.14 -72.83 -5.66
N ALA A 419 27.34 -72.46 -5.22
CA ALA A 419 27.95 -71.16 -5.51
C ALA A 419 27.86 -70.82 -7.00
N VAL A 420 27.48 -69.57 -7.29
CA VAL A 420 27.53 -68.96 -8.62
C VAL A 420 28.98 -69.07 -9.15
N PRO A 421 29.22 -69.51 -10.39
CA PRO A 421 30.57 -69.61 -10.95
C PRO A 421 31.30 -68.25 -10.91
N GLU A 422 32.56 -68.22 -10.46
CA GLU A 422 33.45 -67.05 -10.44
C GLU A 422 33.37 -66.14 -11.68
N PRO A 423 33.35 -66.63 -12.94
CA PRO A 423 33.24 -65.76 -14.11
C PRO A 423 31.86 -65.06 -14.25
N ALA A 424 30.78 -65.62 -13.71
CA ALA A 424 29.48 -64.96 -13.65
C ALA A 424 29.46 -63.91 -12.53
N ARG A 425 30.14 -64.16 -11.42
CA ARG A 425 30.32 -63.20 -10.31
C ARG A 425 31.18 -62.01 -10.75
N ALA A 426 32.27 -62.23 -11.46
CA ALA A 426 33.13 -61.18 -12.00
C ALA A 426 32.41 -60.30 -13.05
N ARG A 427 31.56 -60.90 -13.91
CA ARG A 427 30.72 -60.14 -14.86
C ARG A 427 29.65 -59.32 -14.15
N LEU A 428 29.01 -59.87 -13.11
CA LEU A 428 28.06 -59.14 -12.26
C LEU A 428 28.74 -58.03 -11.47
N VAL A 429 29.93 -58.25 -10.92
CA VAL A 429 30.72 -57.23 -10.20
C VAL A 429 31.21 -56.14 -11.14
N SER A 430 31.63 -56.47 -12.38
CA SER A 430 32.00 -55.50 -13.42
C SER A 430 30.81 -54.71 -13.98
N ALA A 431 29.63 -55.34 -14.09
CA ALA A 431 28.39 -54.66 -14.48
C ALA A 431 27.88 -53.77 -13.34
N LEU A 432 27.97 -54.24 -12.08
CA LEU A 432 27.60 -53.48 -10.88
C LEU A 432 28.58 -52.34 -10.60
N SER A 433 29.89 -52.51 -10.86
CA SER A 433 30.87 -51.43 -10.73
C SER A 433 30.72 -50.39 -11.82
N ARG A 434 30.40 -50.78 -13.07
CA ARG A 434 29.99 -49.84 -14.13
C ARG A 434 28.68 -49.12 -13.81
N ALA A 435 27.68 -49.81 -13.26
CA ALA A 435 26.42 -49.20 -12.83
C ALA A 435 26.57 -48.30 -11.60
N LYS A 436 27.52 -48.58 -10.70
CA LYS A 436 27.88 -47.71 -9.56
C LYS A 436 28.80 -46.55 -9.96
N ALA A 437 29.59 -46.70 -11.02
CA ALA A 437 30.44 -45.65 -11.59
C ALA A 437 29.68 -44.73 -12.55
N SER A 438 28.59 -45.20 -13.16
CA SER A 438 27.67 -44.36 -13.92
C SER A 438 26.82 -43.52 -12.97
N GLY A 439 26.75 -42.20 -13.23
CA GLY A 439 26.02 -41.23 -12.43
C GLY A 439 24.50 -41.44 -12.35
N TYR A 440 23.94 -42.50 -12.94
CA TYR A 440 22.50 -42.69 -13.09
C TYR A 440 21.72 -42.58 -11.79
N MET A 441 22.17 -43.15 -10.65
CA MET A 441 21.46 -42.95 -9.37
C MET A 441 21.47 -41.49 -8.89
N ARG A 442 22.57 -40.76 -9.15
CA ARG A 442 22.64 -39.33 -8.86
C ARG A 442 21.74 -38.55 -9.82
N GLU A 443 21.75 -38.87 -11.11
CA GLU A 443 20.91 -38.25 -12.14
C GLU A 443 19.41 -38.53 -11.93
N THR A 444 19.03 -39.73 -11.49
CA THR A 444 17.62 -40.04 -11.15
C THR A 444 17.19 -39.31 -9.89
N LYS A 445 18.08 -39.19 -8.90
CA LYS A 445 17.82 -38.43 -7.68
C LYS A 445 17.69 -36.94 -7.99
N GLU A 446 18.61 -36.37 -8.77
CA GLU A 446 18.58 -34.97 -9.21
C GLU A 446 17.33 -34.68 -10.05
N SER A 447 16.93 -35.58 -10.94
CA SER A 447 15.70 -35.41 -11.75
C SER A 447 14.44 -35.51 -10.89
N ARG A 448 14.41 -36.37 -9.85
CA ARG A 448 13.31 -36.39 -8.87
C ARG A 448 13.26 -35.13 -8.01
N GLU A 449 14.40 -34.68 -7.49
CA GLU A 449 14.50 -33.44 -6.72
C GLU A 449 14.09 -32.22 -7.56
N ALA A 450 14.46 -32.19 -8.84
CA ALA A 450 14.04 -31.15 -9.78
C ALA A 450 12.52 -31.21 -10.07
N ALA A 451 11.94 -32.41 -10.21
CA ALA A 451 10.50 -32.58 -10.37
C ALA A 451 9.71 -32.15 -9.11
N ASP A 452 10.21 -32.48 -7.92
CA ASP A 452 9.61 -32.07 -6.64
C ASP A 452 9.71 -30.56 -6.44
N ALA A 453 10.87 -29.96 -6.72
CA ALA A 453 11.08 -28.51 -6.70
C ALA A 453 10.20 -27.78 -7.74
N GLY A 454 10.03 -28.38 -8.93
CA GLY A 454 9.09 -27.91 -9.95
C GLY A 454 7.64 -27.96 -9.46
N ALA A 455 7.23 -29.04 -8.77
CA ALA A 455 5.88 -29.18 -8.23
C ALA A 455 5.56 -28.14 -7.15
N ILE A 456 6.52 -27.82 -6.28
CA ILE A 456 6.40 -26.74 -5.29
C ILE A 456 6.22 -25.39 -5.99
N ARG A 457 7.04 -25.09 -7.01
CA ARG A 457 6.93 -23.85 -7.79
C ARG A 457 5.60 -23.75 -8.54
N TRP A 458 5.13 -24.84 -9.14
CA TRP A 458 3.82 -24.92 -9.76
C TRP A 458 2.71 -24.59 -8.76
N GLN A 459 2.71 -25.20 -7.56
CA GLN A 459 1.71 -24.92 -6.53
C GLN A 459 1.75 -23.46 -6.06
N ALA A 460 2.94 -22.90 -5.86
CA ALA A 460 3.10 -21.50 -5.46
C ALA A 460 2.60 -20.52 -6.55
N ALA A 461 2.91 -20.80 -7.82
CA ALA A 461 2.48 -19.97 -8.94
C ALA A 461 0.97 -20.08 -9.22
N ILE A 462 0.39 -21.28 -9.11
CA ILE A 462 -1.08 -21.47 -9.21
C ILE A 462 -1.81 -20.78 -8.06
N ALA A 463 -1.27 -20.79 -6.84
CA ALA A 463 -1.88 -20.05 -5.73
C ALA A 463 -1.95 -18.53 -6.03
N ARG A 464 -0.91 -17.98 -6.69
CA ARG A 464 -0.89 -16.60 -7.21
C ARG A 464 -1.83 -16.36 -8.39
N LEU A 465 -2.55 -17.36 -8.90
CA LEU A 465 -3.56 -17.23 -9.95
C LEU A 465 -5.01 -17.30 -9.42
N HIS A 466 -5.22 -17.49 -8.11
CA HIS A 466 -6.56 -17.49 -7.50
C HIS A 466 -7.37 -16.22 -7.83
N PRO A 467 -8.60 -16.31 -8.37
CA PRO A 467 -9.51 -17.46 -8.29
C PRO A 467 -9.43 -18.45 -9.45
N TRP A 468 -8.52 -18.27 -10.40
CA TRP A 468 -8.35 -19.21 -11.50
C TRP A 468 -7.96 -20.60 -10.97
N SER A 469 -8.62 -21.63 -11.50
CA SER A 469 -8.34 -23.03 -11.20
C SER A 469 -8.44 -23.86 -12.48
N GLY A 470 -7.52 -24.80 -12.66
CA GLY A 470 -7.42 -25.60 -13.88
C GLY A 470 -6.10 -26.37 -13.95
N ASP A 471 -5.89 -27.08 -15.06
CA ASP A 471 -4.63 -27.78 -15.36
C ASP A 471 -3.70 -26.93 -16.24
N SER A 472 -2.49 -27.44 -16.49
CA SER A 472 -1.48 -26.73 -17.30
C SER A 472 -1.92 -26.48 -18.74
N GLN A 473 -2.72 -27.39 -19.34
CA GLN A 473 -3.24 -27.21 -20.69
C GLN A 473 -4.31 -26.11 -20.73
N ALA A 474 -5.21 -26.08 -19.75
CA ALA A 474 -6.18 -25.00 -19.60
C ALA A 474 -5.45 -23.66 -19.40
N LEU A 475 -4.43 -23.61 -18.54
CA LEU A 475 -3.64 -22.39 -18.30
C LEU A 475 -2.94 -21.89 -19.56
N ALA A 476 -2.39 -22.79 -20.36
CA ALA A 476 -1.73 -22.46 -21.62
C ALA A 476 -2.70 -21.88 -22.67
N ARG A 477 -3.99 -22.23 -22.61
CA ARG A 477 -5.03 -21.74 -23.52
C ARG A 477 -5.67 -20.42 -23.10
N VAL A 478 -5.49 -20.00 -21.84
CA VAL A 478 -5.99 -18.71 -21.36
C VAL A 478 -5.40 -17.57 -22.19
N ALA A 479 -6.27 -16.75 -22.76
CA ALA A 479 -5.88 -15.58 -23.53
C ALA A 479 -5.29 -14.52 -22.59
N ILE A 480 -4.09 -14.01 -22.91
CA ILE A 480 -3.45 -12.90 -22.20
C ILE A 480 -3.41 -11.66 -23.10
N PRO A 481 -3.66 -10.46 -22.57
CA PRO A 481 -3.37 -9.22 -23.27
C PRO A 481 -1.87 -9.16 -23.63
N ASN A 482 -1.56 -8.66 -24.82
CA ASN A 482 -0.16 -8.48 -25.21
C ASN A 482 0.44 -7.22 -24.58
N ALA A 483 1.77 -7.10 -24.61
CA ALA A 483 2.49 -5.96 -23.99
C ALA A 483 2.08 -4.60 -24.58
N ALA A 484 1.71 -4.54 -25.87
CA ALA A 484 1.26 -3.31 -26.51
C ALA A 484 -0.13 -2.88 -26.01
N GLN A 485 -1.05 -3.83 -25.80
CA GLN A 485 -2.38 -3.57 -25.21
C GLN A 485 -2.26 -3.10 -23.76
N LEU A 486 -1.42 -3.77 -22.95
CA LEU A 486 -1.15 -3.32 -21.58
C LEU A 486 -0.55 -1.90 -21.55
N GLY A 487 0.40 -1.62 -22.45
CA GLY A 487 0.99 -0.28 -22.60
C GLY A 487 -0.04 0.78 -22.99
N ALA A 488 -0.95 0.46 -23.93
CA ALA A 488 -2.01 1.35 -24.35
C ALA A 488 -3.00 1.64 -23.22
N TRP A 489 -3.44 0.62 -22.48
CA TRP A 489 -4.31 0.81 -21.32
C TRP A 489 -3.63 1.61 -20.20
N LYS A 490 -2.33 1.39 -19.94
CA LYS A 490 -1.57 2.20 -18.97
C LYS A 490 -1.52 3.67 -19.37
N ALA A 491 -1.22 3.95 -20.64
CA ALA A 491 -1.17 5.31 -21.15
C ALA A 491 -2.54 5.99 -21.04
N LEU A 492 -3.60 5.30 -21.46
CA LEU A 492 -4.97 5.81 -21.41
C LEU A 492 -5.47 6.02 -19.98
N ALA A 493 -5.20 5.08 -19.07
CA ALA A 493 -5.55 5.20 -17.66
C ALA A 493 -4.82 6.40 -17.01
N ALA A 494 -3.52 6.55 -17.27
CA ALA A 494 -2.75 7.70 -16.80
C ALA A 494 -3.25 9.03 -17.36
N GLU A 495 -3.61 9.07 -18.65
CA GLU A 495 -4.19 10.25 -19.30
C GLU A 495 -5.54 10.63 -18.68
N LEU A 496 -6.45 9.66 -18.53
CA LEU A 496 -7.76 9.86 -17.91
C LEU A 496 -7.61 10.28 -16.45
N GLY A 497 -6.71 9.67 -15.69
CA GLY A 497 -6.41 10.01 -14.30
C GLY A 497 -5.87 11.43 -14.15
N LYS A 498 -4.92 11.83 -15.00
CA LYS A 498 -4.41 13.21 -15.05
C LYS A 498 -5.50 14.20 -15.44
N GLY A 499 -6.31 13.85 -16.45
CA GLY A 499 -7.46 14.65 -16.88
C GLY A 499 -8.47 14.87 -15.77
N ARG A 500 -8.79 13.82 -15.00
CA ARG A 500 -9.68 13.90 -13.84
C ARG A 500 -9.13 14.84 -12.76
N GLY A 501 -7.84 14.76 -12.46
CA GLY A 501 -7.18 15.65 -11.51
C GLY A 501 -7.32 17.12 -11.92
N VAL A 502 -6.92 17.46 -13.15
CA VAL A 502 -7.00 18.83 -13.69
C VAL A 502 -8.44 19.36 -13.69
N LEU A 503 -9.40 18.53 -14.12
CA LEU A 503 -10.81 18.93 -14.15
C LEU A 503 -11.40 19.12 -12.74
N SER A 504 -10.99 18.28 -11.78
CA SER A 504 -11.40 18.40 -10.38
C SER A 504 -10.85 19.68 -9.74
N ASP A 505 -9.58 20.00 -10.00
CA ASP A 505 -8.95 21.22 -9.48
C ASP A 505 -9.63 22.47 -10.06
N ARG A 506 -9.90 22.49 -11.37
CA ARG A 506 -10.65 23.58 -12.03
C ARG A 506 -12.06 23.71 -11.49
N LEU A 507 -12.75 22.59 -11.25
CA LEU A 507 -14.08 22.61 -10.67
C LEU A 507 -14.06 23.23 -9.27
N ALA A 508 -13.08 22.86 -8.43
CA ALA A 508 -12.92 23.42 -7.10
C ALA A 508 -12.58 24.92 -7.13
N GLU A 509 -11.72 25.35 -8.06
CA GLU A 509 -11.38 26.76 -8.28
C GLU A 509 -12.63 27.58 -8.67
N HIS A 510 -13.40 27.09 -9.66
CA HIS A 510 -14.62 27.77 -10.10
C HIS A 510 -15.69 27.81 -9.00
N GLN A 511 -15.83 26.73 -8.21
CA GLN A 511 -16.72 26.71 -7.04
C GLN A 511 -16.30 27.74 -5.98
N GLY A 512 -15.00 27.80 -5.65
CA GLY A 512 -14.48 28.80 -4.72
C GLY A 512 -14.71 30.24 -5.20
N ASN A 513 -14.53 30.51 -6.50
CA ASN A 513 -14.83 31.82 -7.09
C ASN A 513 -16.33 32.13 -7.06
N HIS A 514 -17.19 31.16 -7.34
CA HIS A 514 -18.63 31.32 -7.25
C HIS A 514 -19.06 31.65 -5.82
N ASP A 515 -18.56 30.93 -4.82
CA ASP A 515 -18.89 31.17 -3.40
C ASP A 515 -18.41 32.55 -2.94
N LEU A 516 -17.22 32.98 -3.36
CA LEU A 516 -16.71 34.32 -3.10
C LEU A 516 -17.60 35.42 -3.72
N LEU A 517 -18.01 35.25 -4.98
CA LEU A 517 -18.89 36.20 -5.66
C LEU A 517 -20.28 36.22 -5.01
N SER A 518 -20.79 35.07 -4.55
CA SER A 518 -22.07 34.96 -3.86
C SER A 518 -22.04 35.72 -2.53
N ALA A 519 -21.00 35.50 -1.72
CA ALA A 519 -20.80 36.22 -0.47
C ALA A 519 -20.64 37.73 -0.70
N ARG A 520 -19.91 38.13 -1.75
CA ARG A 520 -19.77 39.54 -2.13
C ARG A 520 -21.11 40.16 -2.54
N LEU A 521 -21.94 39.44 -3.31
CA LEU A 521 -23.26 39.92 -3.71
C LEU A 521 -24.18 40.10 -2.50
N GLU A 522 -24.17 39.16 -1.56
CA GLU A 522 -24.93 39.27 -0.30
C GLU A 522 -24.49 40.47 0.54
N ALA A 523 -23.17 40.68 0.69
CA ALA A 523 -22.63 41.83 1.40
C ALA A 523 -23.04 43.17 0.75
N LEU A 524 -22.96 43.26 -0.58
CA LEU A 524 -23.38 44.46 -1.32
C LEU A 524 -24.88 44.74 -1.11
N ARG A 525 -25.73 43.71 -1.21
CA ARG A 525 -27.17 43.82 -0.98
C ARG A 525 -27.52 44.21 0.46
N ALA A 526 -26.74 43.74 1.44
CA ALA A 526 -26.94 44.11 2.85
C ALA A 526 -26.48 45.55 3.16
N SER A 527 -25.50 46.07 2.42
CA SER A 527 -24.93 47.40 2.67
C SER A 527 -25.75 48.56 2.09
N VAL A 528 -26.67 48.29 1.17
CA VAL A 528 -27.40 49.33 0.43
C VAL A 528 -28.88 49.00 0.34
N ASP A 529 -29.72 49.88 0.89
CA ASP A 529 -31.18 49.80 0.71
C ASP A 529 -31.56 50.39 -0.66
N VAL A 530 -31.37 49.58 -1.70
CA VAL A 530 -31.69 49.94 -3.09
C VAL A 530 -32.65 48.93 -3.70
N THR A 531 -33.73 49.46 -4.26
CA THR A 531 -34.69 48.70 -5.06
C THR A 531 -33.99 48.11 -6.28
N ASP A 532 -34.08 46.79 -6.47
CA ASP A 532 -33.53 46.11 -7.64
C ASP A 532 -34.25 46.49 -8.95
N ASP A 533 -33.71 46.04 -10.09
CA ASP A 533 -34.20 46.42 -11.41
C ASP A 533 -35.63 45.95 -11.66
N ASP A 534 -35.97 44.73 -11.25
CA ASP A 534 -37.29 44.14 -11.47
C ASP A 534 -38.36 44.86 -10.63
N ALA A 535 -38.07 45.15 -9.37
CA ALA A 535 -38.98 45.89 -8.49
C ALA A 535 -39.14 47.35 -8.95
N ALA A 536 -38.08 48.00 -9.45
CA ALA A 536 -38.17 49.34 -10.02
C ALA A 536 -39.02 49.36 -11.30
N ASP A 537 -38.88 48.36 -12.17
CA ASP A 537 -39.71 48.23 -13.37
C ASP A 537 -41.18 47.95 -13.04
N VAL A 538 -41.48 47.17 -12.00
CA VAL A 538 -42.85 46.95 -11.51
C VAL A 538 -43.46 48.27 -11.01
N ILE A 539 -42.72 49.06 -10.24
CA ILE A 539 -43.20 50.36 -9.74
C ILE A 539 -43.43 51.34 -10.90
N ARG A 540 -42.54 51.35 -11.89
CA ARG A 540 -42.70 52.18 -13.09
C ARG A 540 -43.92 51.79 -13.91
N ARG A 541 -44.17 50.48 -14.09
CA ARG A 541 -45.39 49.99 -14.75
C ARG A 541 -46.65 50.40 -14.00
N ALA A 542 -46.66 50.30 -12.66
CA ALA A 542 -47.80 50.70 -11.85
C ALA A 542 -48.12 52.20 -12.02
N ARG A 543 -47.08 53.06 -12.12
CA ARG A 543 -47.23 54.47 -12.45
C ARG A 543 -47.81 54.67 -13.86
N ASP A 544 -47.27 53.97 -14.86
CA ASP A 544 -47.72 54.09 -16.25
C ASP A 544 -49.18 53.63 -16.43
N ASP A 545 -49.58 52.59 -15.71
CA ASP A 545 -50.97 52.11 -15.66
C ASP A 545 -51.90 53.12 -14.97
N ALA A 546 -51.48 53.70 -13.85
CA ALA A 546 -52.24 54.76 -13.16
C ALA A 546 -52.41 56.01 -14.04
N TRP A 547 -51.37 56.38 -14.80
CA TRP A 547 -51.45 57.46 -15.79
C TRP A 547 -52.44 57.16 -16.91
N ALA A 548 -52.38 55.94 -17.47
CA ALA A 548 -53.29 55.52 -18.53
C ALA A 548 -54.75 55.54 -18.05
N ARG A 549 -55.02 55.08 -16.83
CA ARG A 549 -56.36 55.13 -16.20
C ARG A 549 -56.83 56.57 -16.01
N HIS A 550 -56.00 57.45 -15.44
CA HIS A 550 -56.38 58.85 -15.27
C HIS A 550 -56.65 59.55 -16.60
N ARG A 551 -55.87 59.26 -17.64
CA ARG A 551 -56.08 59.80 -19.00
C ARG A 551 -57.40 59.36 -19.64
N HIS A 552 -57.97 58.26 -19.20
CA HIS A 552 -59.27 57.77 -19.66
C HIS A 552 -60.42 58.42 -18.87
N ASP A 553 -60.32 58.41 -17.54
CA ASP A 553 -61.44 58.75 -16.65
C ASP A 553 -61.49 60.24 -16.25
N LEU A 554 -60.32 60.91 -16.17
CA LEU A 554 -60.16 62.33 -15.85
C LEU A 554 -60.86 62.79 -14.54
N THR A 555 -60.85 61.94 -13.52
CA THR A 555 -61.45 62.21 -12.19
C THR A 555 -60.40 62.63 -11.15
N GLY A 556 -60.86 63.21 -10.03
CA GLY A 556 -59.99 63.55 -8.90
C GLY A 556 -59.34 62.32 -8.25
N GLU A 557 -60.10 61.24 -8.06
CA GLU A 557 -59.58 59.99 -7.47
C GLU A 557 -58.48 59.35 -8.31
N THR A 558 -58.63 59.34 -9.65
CA THR A 558 -57.59 58.81 -10.55
C THR A 558 -56.37 59.71 -10.64
N ALA A 559 -56.52 61.02 -10.42
CA ALA A 559 -55.41 61.95 -10.33
C ALA A 559 -54.57 61.70 -9.05
N ASP A 560 -55.23 61.47 -7.92
CA ASP A 560 -54.57 61.19 -6.64
C ASP A 560 -53.82 59.83 -6.65
N ASP A 561 -54.40 58.79 -7.26
CA ASP A 561 -53.74 57.48 -7.45
C ASP A 561 -52.49 57.60 -8.35
N PHE A 562 -52.59 58.35 -9.44
CA PHE A 562 -51.44 58.64 -10.29
C PHE A 562 -50.37 59.46 -9.56
N ALA A 563 -50.75 60.49 -8.80
CA ALA A 563 -49.80 61.31 -8.05
C ALA A 563 -49.05 60.48 -6.98
N ALA A 564 -49.74 59.56 -6.30
CA ALA A 564 -49.13 58.67 -5.31
C ALA A 564 -48.15 57.68 -5.95
N THR A 565 -48.51 57.06 -7.08
CA THR A 565 -47.64 56.13 -7.81
C THR A 565 -46.45 56.83 -8.46
N LEU A 566 -46.62 58.06 -8.95
CA LEU A 566 -45.54 58.90 -9.46
C LEU A 566 -44.55 59.27 -8.36
N ALA A 567 -45.02 59.77 -7.21
CA ALA A 567 -44.15 60.09 -6.08
C ALA A 567 -43.34 58.89 -5.58
N ARG A 568 -43.93 57.68 -5.67
CA ARG A 568 -43.24 56.43 -5.36
C ARG A 568 -42.16 56.07 -6.38
N ASP A 569 -42.42 56.18 -7.69
CA ASP A 569 -41.41 55.97 -8.74
C ASP A 569 -40.26 56.99 -8.64
N ASP A 570 -40.58 58.27 -8.37
CA ASP A 570 -39.57 59.33 -8.20
C ASP A 570 -38.67 59.07 -6.98
N SER A 571 -39.25 58.65 -5.84
CA SER A 571 -38.49 58.30 -4.64
C SER A 571 -37.54 57.12 -4.88
N VAL A 572 -38.02 56.07 -5.57
CA VAL A 572 -37.20 54.91 -5.95
C VAL A 572 -36.12 55.30 -6.98
N GLY A 573 -36.47 56.16 -7.95
CA GLY A 573 -35.54 56.69 -8.95
C GLY A 573 -34.41 57.49 -8.32
N ALA A 574 -34.72 58.38 -7.38
CA ALA A 574 -33.74 59.16 -6.63
C ALA A 574 -32.82 58.27 -5.77
N GLY A 575 -33.38 57.27 -5.07
CA GLY A 575 -32.62 56.29 -4.29
C GLY A 575 -31.67 55.45 -5.15
N ARG A 576 -32.11 55.03 -6.34
CA ARG A 576 -31.28 54.30 -7.31
C ARG A 576 -30.20 55.18 -7.94
N LEU A 577 -30.47 56.46 -8.20
CA LEU A 577 -29.46 57.39 -8.71
C LEU A 577 -28.37 57.68 -7.67
N ALA A 578 -28.75 57.86 -6.40
CA ALA A 578 -27.83 58.10 -5.30
C ALA A 578 -26.85 56.93 -5.08
N ASN A 579 -27.29 55.70 -5.39
CA ASN A 579 -26.52 54.46 -5.22
C ASN A 579 -26.21 53.78 -6.57
N ALA A 580 -26.01 54.58 -7.63
CA ALA A 580 -25.82 54.07 -8.98
C ALA A 580 -24.55 53.22 -9.12
N ARG A 581 -23.51 53.52 -8.33
CA ARG A 581 -22.25 52.77 -8.33
C ARG A 581 -22.46 51.35 -7.80
N GLU A 582 -23.15 51.23 -6.67
CA GLU A 582 -23.42 49.97 -6.00
C GLU A 582 -24.36 49.09 -6.85
N LEU A 583 -25.33 49.69 -7.54
CA LEU A 583 -26.14 49.00 -8.55
C LEU A 583 -25.31 48.41 -9.70
N VAL A 584 -24.30 49.15 -10.19
CA VAL A 584 -23.40 48.64 -11.23
C VAL A 584 -22.56 47.47 -10.70
N GLU A 585 -22.07 47.56 -9.46
CA GLU A 585 -21.32 46.46 -8.82
C GLU A 585 -22.20 45.21 -8.56
N ILE A 586 -23.46 45.40 -8.14
CA ILE A 586 -24.42 44.30 -7.98
C ILE A 586 -24.68 43.63 -9.33
N ARG A 587 -24.91 44.40 -10.40
CA ARG A 587 -25.15 43.86 -11.75
C ARG A 587 -23.95 43.11 -12.30
N SER A 588 -22.74 43.65 -12.14
CA SER A 588 -21.52 42.98 -12.61
C SER A 588 -21.24 41.71 -11.83
N THR A 589 -21.41 41.73 -10.50
CA THR A 589 -21.25 40.55 -9.65
C THR A 589 -22.28 39.47 -9.99
N ASN A 590 -23.54 39.85 -10.22
CA ASN A 590 -24.59 38.91 -10.61
C ASN A 590 -24.32 38.27 -11.99
N ARG A 591 -23.83 39.05 -12.96
CA ARG A 591 -23.40 38.51 -14.26
C ARG A 591 -22.26 37.50 -14.11
N ASN A 592 -21.24 37.85 -13.33
CA ASN A 592 -20.10 36.96 -13.07
C ASN A 592 -20.52 35.68 -12.34
N LEU A 593 -21.53 35.74 -11.45
CA LEU A 593 -22.12 34.55 -10.83
C LEU A 593 -22.79 33.63 -11.84
N VAL A 594 -23.58 34.17 -12.77
CA VAL A 594 -24.20 33.38 -13.83
C VAL A 594 -23.15 32.75 -14.74
N GLU A 595 -22.11 33.51 -15.12
CA GLU A 595 -21.00 33.00 -15.93
C GLU A 595 -20.24 31.88 -15.21
N THR A 596 -19.88 32.07 -13.93
CA THR A 596 -19.19 31.03 -13.14
C THR A 596 -20.06 29.81 -12.87
N ALA A 597 -21.38 29.97 -12.69
CA ALA A 597 -22.30 28.84 -12.59
C ALA A 597 -22.33 28.00 -13.88
N ALA A 598 -22.29 28.66 -15.05
CA ALA A 598 -22.21 27.98 -16.34
C ALA A 598 -20.88 27.24 -16.53
N THR A 599 -19.75 27.83 -16.12
CA THR A 599 -18.44 27.14 -16.19
C THR A 599 -18.36 25.95 -15.24
N ILE A 600 -18.94 26.06 -14.03
CA ILE A 600 -19.08 24.94 -13.09
C ILE A 600 -19.90 23.79 -13.71
N ALA A 601 -21.03 24.10 -14.34
CA ALA A 601 -21.85 23.09 -15.01
C ALA A 601 -21.06 22.37 -16.12
N HIS A 602 -20.33 23.14 -16.94
CA HIS A 602 -19.49 22.57 -17.99
C HIS A 602 -18.36 21.67 -17.44
N ALA A 603 -17.68 22.10 -16.37
CA ALA A 603 -16.62 21.31 -15.73
C ALA A 603 -17.17 20.01 -15.13
N ARG A 604 -18.40 20.02 -14.56
CA ARG A 604 -19.09 18.81 -14.08
C ARG A 604 -19.40 17.84 -15.22
N ASP A 605 -19.88 18.34 -16.36
CA ASP A 605 -20.13 17.51 -17.54
C ASP A 605 -18.84 16.87 -18.06
N GLN A 606 -17.73 17.61 -18.09
CA GLN A 606 -16.42 17.08 -18.49
C GLN A 606 -15.92 16.00 -17.52
N LEU A 607 -16.09 16.18 -16.21
CA LEU A 607 -15.78 15.16 -15.20
C LEU A 607 -16.64 13.90 -15.36
N ALA A 608 -17.94 14.06 -15.64
CA ALA A 608 -18.84 12.94 -15.85
C ALA A 608 -18.46 12.13 -17.11
N ARG A 609 -18.07 12.81 -18.20
CA ARG A 609 -17.55 12.16 -19.42
C ARG A 609 -16.26 11.41 -19.15
N ASN A 610 -15.29 12.05 -18.49
CA ASN A 610 -14.03 11.40 -18.11
C ASN A 610 -14.26 10.17 -17.20
N GLY A 611 -15.23 10.24 -16.28
CA GLY A 611 -15.66 9.10 -15.48
C GLY A 611 -16.25 7.96 -16.31
N SER A 612 -17.09 8.29 -17.29
CA SER A 612 -17.69 7.30 -18.22
C SER A 612 -16.63 6.63 -19.10
N ASP A 613 -15.66 7.39 -19.61
CA ASP A 613 -14.54 6.86 -20.40
C ASP A 613 -13.68 5.92 -19.57
N ARG A 614 -13.42 6.27 -18.30
CA ARG A 614 -12.69 5.41 -17.36
C ARG A 614 -13.44 4.11 -17.06
N GLU A 615 -14.76 4.17 -16.94
CA GLU A 615 -15.60 2.98 -16.74
C GLU A 615 -15.64 2.08 -18.00
N ALA A 616 -15.66 2.68 -19.19
CA ALA A 616 -15.54 1.95 -20.45
C ALA A 616 -14.21 1.19 -20.54
N VAL A 617 -13.09 1.84 -20.18
CA VAL A 617 -11.76 1.21 -20.13
C VAL A 617 -11.73 0.07 -19.10
N LEU A 618 -12.30 0.26 -17.91
CA LEU A 618 -12.43 -0.82 -16.91
C LEU A 618 -13.20 -2.01 -17.46
N LEU A 619 -14.30 -1.78 -18.17
CA LEU A 619 -15.11 -2.83 -18.76
C LEU A 619 -14.34 -3.58 -19.85
N GLU A 620 -13.62 -2.87 -20.71
CA GLU A 620 -12.76 -3.46 -21.74
C GLU A 620 -11.69 -4.36 -21.11
N ILE A 621 -10.92 -3.83 -20.14
CA ILE A 621 -9.88 -4.56 -19.41
C ILE A 621 -10.45 -5.83 -18.76
N ARG A 622 -11.57 -5.72 -18.04
CA ARG A 622 -12.24 -6.86 -17.40
C ARG A 622 -12.72 -7.91 -18.40
N THR A 623 -13.14 -7.48 -19.59
CA THR A 623 -13.63 -8.40 -20.63
C THR A 623 -12.47 -9.20 -21.22
N VAL A 624 -11.36 -8.54 -21.54
CA VAL A 624 -10.18 -9.20 -22.13
C VAL A 624 -9.48 -10.10 -21.12
N ALA A 625 -9.37 -9.69 -19.86
CA ALA A 625 -8.69 -10.46 -18.81
C ALA A 625 -9.63 -11.29 -17.92
N ARG A 626 -10.88 -11.51 -18.36
CA ARG A 626 -11.93 -12.20 -17.57
C ARG A 626 -11.47 -13.56 -17.04
N GLU A 627 -10.81 -14.35 -17.89
CA GLU A 627 -10.37 -15.70 -17.53
C GLU A 627 -9.25 -15.68 -16.47
N LEU A 628 -8.36 -14.68 -16.47
CA LEU A 628 -7.28 -14.55 -15.47
C LEU A 628 -7.75 -13.94 -14.14
N LEU A 629 -8.67 -12.98 -14.19
CA LEU A 629 -9.06 -12.18 -13.03
C LEU A 629 -10.22 -12.79 -12.24
N GLY A 630 -11.08 -13.58 -12.89
CA GLY A 630 -12.35 -14.01 -12.30
C GLY A 630 -13.24 -12.81 -11.90
N PRO A 631 -14.12 -12.97 -10.88
CA PRO A 631 -14.94 -11.86 -10.37
C PRO A 631 -14.07 -10.88 -9.56
N CYS A 632 -13.37 -9.98 -10.26
CA CYS A 632 -12.61 -8.90 -9.66
C CYS A 632 -13.47 -7.62 -9.56
N GLN A 633 -13.54 -7.02 -8.37
CA GLN A 633 -14.28 -5.78 -8.11
C GLN A 633 -13.41 -4.51 -8.15
N GLU A 634 -12.14 -4.62 -8.58
CA GLU A 634 -11.22 -3.48 -8.57
C GLU A 634 -11.76 -2.33 -9.44
N THR A 635 -11.85 -1.15 -8.85
CA THR A 635 -12.45 0.07 -9.44
C THR A 635 -11.39 0.99 -10.06
N SER A 636 -10.12 0.65 -9.87
CA SER A 636 -8.99 1.36 -10.46
C SER A 636 -8.43 0.62 -11.69
N PRO A 637 -8.49 1.21 -12.91
CA PRO A 637 -7.82 0.67 -14.08
C PRO A 637 -6.33 0.46 -13.84
N GLU A 638 -5.67 1.38 -13.12
CA GLU A 638 -4.25 1.26 -12.83
C GLU A 638 -3.94 0.01 -11.98
N GLN A 639 -4.67 -0.19 -10.88
CA GLN A 639 -4.50 -1.36 -10.01
C GLN A 639 -4.97 -2.65 -10.70
N LEU A 640 -5.99 -2.57 -11.55
CA LEU A 640 -6.47 -3.69 -12.33
C LEU A 640 -5.41 -4.13 -13.36
N ILE A 641 -4.72 -3.20 -14.00
CA ILE A 641 -3.62 -3.49 -14.93
C ILE A 641 -2.44 -4.11 -14.18
N GLU A 642 -2.04 -3.55 -13.03
CA GLU A 642 -0.98 -4.14 -12.18
C GLU A 642 -1.33 -5.58 -11.78
N LEU A 643 -2.58 -5.81 -11.35
CA LEU A 643 -3.07 -7.14 -11.03
C LEU A 643 -2.96 -8.08 -12.24
N ILE A 644 -3.33 -7.63 -13.44
CA ILE A 644 -3.20 -8.43 -14.68
C ILE A 644 -1.74 -8.78 -14.95
N GLU A 645 -0.82 -7.83 -14.83
CA GLU A 645 0.62 -8.06 -15.03
C GLU A 645 1.15 -9.10 -14.04
N ASP A 646 0.76 -9.01 -12.78
CA ASP A 646 1.10 -9.99 -11.75
C ASP A 646 0.55 -11.38 -12.07
N ARG A 647 -0.68 -11.48 -12.59
CA ARG A 647 -1.26 -12.76 -13.03
C ARG A 647 -0.59 -13.31 -14.28
N ILE A 648 -0.21 -12.46 -15.23
CA ILE A 648 0.55 -12.88 -16.43
C ILE A 648 1.92 -13.43 -16.01
N ALA A 649 2.61 -12.75 -15.10
CA ALA A 649 3.88 -13.22 -14.54
C ALA A 649 3.71 -14.57 -13.83
N ALA A 650 2.70 -14.69 -12.96
CA ALA A 650 2.39 -15.95 -12.27
C ALA A 650 2.05 -17.10 -13.25
N ARG A 651 1.37 -16.79 -14.37
CA ARG A 651 1.09 -17.76 -15.45
C ARG A 651 2.37 -18.22 -16.13
N ILE A 652 3.30 -17.31 -16.44
CA ILE A 652 4.59 -17.65 -17.05
C ILE A 652 5.40 -18.54 -16.09
N ASP A 653 5.48 -18.16 -14.81
CA ASP A 653 6.16 -18.94 -13.78
C ASP A 653 5.58 -20.35 -13.64
N ALA A 654 4.24 -20.46 -13.64
CA ALA A 654 3.54 -21.75 -13.57
C ALA A 654 3.84 -22.63 -14.79
N LEU A 655 3.73 -22.10 -16.01
CA LEU A 655 3.98 -22.89 -17.23
C LEU A 655 5.45 -23.32 -17.33
N ALA A 656 6.40 -22.46 -16.94
CA ALA A 656 7.81 -22.81 -16.90
C ALA A 656 8.09 -23.92 -15.86
N ALA A 657 7.47 -23.84 -14.67
CA ALA A 657 7.57 -24.89 -13.66
C ALA A 657 6.98 -26.22 -14.17
N TRP A 658 5.88 -26.18 -14.92
CA TRP A 658 5.27 -27.37 -15.51
C TRP A 658 6.15 -28.02 -16.59
N GLU A 659 6.76 -27.22 -17.48
CA GLU A 659 7.71 -27.72 -18.47
C GLU A 659 8.92 -28.41 -17.82
N GLU A 660 9.42 -27.85 -16.71
CA GLU A 660 10.53 -28.44 -15.96
C GLU A 660 10.16 -29.76 -15.28
N ILE A 661 8.92 -29.88 -14.77
CA ILE A 661 8.37 -31.14 -14.27
C ILE A 661 8.29 -32.18 -15.38
N GLU A 662 7.77 -31.82 -16.57
CA GLU A 662 7.69 -32.75 -17.70
C GLU A 662 9.08 -33.20 -18.16
N LEU A 663 10.04 -32.28 -18.26
CA LEU A 663 11.39 -32.56 -18.71
C LEU A 663 12.14 -33.45 -17.70
N SER A 664 11.95 -33.20 -16.41
CA SER A 664 12.50 -34.00 -15.32
C SER A 664 11.85 -35.38 -15.17
N ARG A 665 10.59 -35.55 -15.61
CA ARG A 665 9.90 -36.87 -15.66
C ARG A 665 10.30 -37.70 -16.88
N LYS A 666 10.68 -37.05 -17.99
CA LYS A 666 11.13 -37.71 -19.23
C LYS A 666 12.58 -38.18 -19.15
N LYS A 667 13.42 -37.45 -18.41
CA LYS A 667 14.77 -37.86 -18.01
C LYS A 667 14.71 -38.94 -16.95
#